data_AF-A0A7X3MW78-F1
#
_entry.id   AF-A0A7X3MW78-F1
#
_cell.length_a   1.000
_cell.length_b   1.000
_cell.length_c   1.000
_cell.angle_alpha   90.00
_cell.angle_beta   90.00
_cell.angle_gamma   90.00
#
_symmetry.space_group_name_H-M   'P 1'
#
loop_
_entity.id
_entity.type
_entity.pdbx_description
1 polymer ?
#
loop_
_entity_poly.entity_id
_entity_poly.type
_entity_poly.pdbx_seq_one_letter_code
_entity_poly.pdbx_strand_id
1 'polypeptide(L)'
;MPRHALAICIIGLLAGWLHHAGILKPLGDALTEIRFSALSRPPTGAIVLVEIDAKSIAELGVWPWPRRIHADLIGSIDRLNPSEIAIDVDFSTPSNEIDDSALEEALRHARSTVVMAAFNQKRAAGFRDDGIVANRPLDRFRAHSWLASVNIEPDSDGYVRRYSYGNAIGGEILPSVAALYGGVLPTTATFLVDFGIAAQKIDRISVVDLLQGRIEARRLQGKKVIVGATAIELRDFFQVPKHGFISGTLLQAIGTETVLQGRALKATDRTVTVAGLALMALLMFAVRRRKWRIVLLGLALAAAFAEAGAFVLQAWRPIILDTSAWHVAVLGYAMLTIGQEIDLRRILLLVANMEKLHAQAVLDQVIMDSFEGIVVADDEGHIQAVSRAAAKILKPGERRHWKGHLVKDLVPAELAIPMREAVSACSQGLWEEGALCEMSLRGSGSSERVIEYMVTPSRLSGGVTADGLASADRFIVCLSFRDITDRRLAEKRLEYLARYDTLTGLPNRDHFMEALGDLLDREGSGAVLFFDLDRFNIVNDTFGYGMGDLLLKAVARRSQELLPPPHLLARFGGDEFAALWLGPVGIDELELMAQHLVEHLSDPYQVDGKRLSVGASVGITMLGEAERDPAIIMKNVDTALHRAKRAGGGSHCFHEASMDAALQARQKLEVELWDALAGQQFQVFYQPQFDLAGGMLIGVEALMRWRHPERGFVPPGEFIPVAEEIGLMDTLGEWVLHRACEEVARWPGTVKLAVNVSPAQFSRGDMTKIVAAALARSGLSAQRLELEITESLLIRENAPVQAIMSRLKTLGISFALDDFGTGYSSLSYLRKFPIDTIKIDRSFILGVPRDREAVAIVQAVIAMAASLDMGVVAEGLETQEQIDALRQLGCQRGQGYGLGRPQPAEELLGLLPPVRIADRSPGFPGARER
;
A
#
# COMPACT_ATOMS: atom_id res chain seq x y z
N MET A 1 30.75 -56.27 -2.80
CA MET A 1 31.41 -55.12 -3.46
C MET A 1 30.53 -54.37 -4.48
N PRO A 2 29.75 -54.99 -5.39
CA PRO A 2 29.04 -54.24 -6.45
C PRO A 2 27.88 -53.38 -5.94
N ARG A 3 27.18 -53.79 -4.88
CA ARG A 3 26.00 -53.08 -4.35
C ARG A 3 26.28 -51.65 -3.85
N HIS A 4 27.45 -51.39 -3.25
CA HIS A 4 27.79 -50.06 -2.73
C HIS A 4 28.21 -49.09 -3.82
N ALA A 5 28.95 -49.58 -4.83
CA ALA A 5 29.30 -48.77 -5.99
C ALA A 5 28.04 -48.37 -6.77
N LEU A 6 27.11 -49.31 -6.94
CA LEU A 6 25.83 -49.05 -7.59
C LEU A 6 25.00 -47.99 -6.87
N ALA A 7 24.87 -48.07 -5.53
CA ALA A 7 24.14 -47.08 -4.74
C ALA A 7 24.75 -45.67 -4.83
N ILE A 8 26.10 -45.56 -4.82
CA ILE A 8 26.79 -44.27 -4.94
C ILE A 8 26.52 -43.62 -6.31
N CYS A 9 26.58 -44.41 -7.39
CA CYS A 9 26.27 -43.94 -8.74
C CYS A 9 24.81 -43.54 -8.90
N ILE A 10 23.87 -44.30 -8.32
CA ILE A 10 22.43 -43.98 -8.38
C ILE A 10 22.15 -42.62 -7.74
N ILE A 11 22.71 -42.34 -6.56
CA ILE A 11 22.51 -41.05 -5.87
C ILE A 11 23.04 -39.89 -6.71
N GLY A 12 24.24 -40.04 -7.31
CA GLY A 12 24.81 -39.00 -8.17
C GLY A 12 24.01 -38.78 -9.45
N LEU A 13 23.56 -39.85 -10.10
CA LEU A 13 22.71 -39.78 -11.29
C LEU A 13 21.35 -39.16 -10.98
N LEU A 14 20.74 -39.52 -9.84
CA LEU A 14 19.47 -38.94 -9.40
C LEU A 14 19.62 -37.44 -9.12
N ALA A 15 20.67 -37.03 -8.40
CA ALA A 15 20.93 -35.61 -8.15
C ALA A 15 21.17 -34.82 -9.45
N GLY A 16 21.92 -35.39 -10.40
CA GLY A 16 22.13 -34.81 -11.72
C GLY A 16 20.85 -34.73 -12.56
N TRP A 17 20.00 -35.76 -12.51
CA TRP A 17 18.72 -35.78 -13.19
C TRP A 17 17.74 -34.74 -12.60
N LEU A 18 17.65 -34.64 -11.27
CA LEU A 18 16.82 -33.65 -10.58
C LEU A 18 17.24 -32.21 -10.94
N HIS A 19 18.55 -31.96 -11.04
CA HIS A 19 19.08 -30.67 -11.50
C HIS A 19 18.74 -30.43 -12.98
N HIS A 20 18.90 -31.43 -13.85
CA HIS A 20 18.57 -31.32 -15.27
C HIS A 20 17.07 -31.05 -15.52
N ALA A 21 16.21 -31.68 -14.72
CA ALA A 21 14.76 -31.48 -14.76
C ALA A 21 14.33 -30.11 -14.18
N GLY A 22 15.24 -29.29 -13.67
CA GLY A 22 14.94 -27.99 -13.07
C GLY A 22 14.31 -28.05 -11.68
N ILE A 23 14.14 -29.24 -11.10
CA ILE A 23 13.51 -29.45 -9.78
C ILE A 23 14.34 -28.79 -8.66
N LEU A 24 15.67 -28.75 -8.83
CA LEU A 24 16.57 -28.14 -7.84
C LEU A 24 16.77 -26.62 -8.03
N LYS A 25 16.11 -26.00 -9.02
CA LYS A 25 16.26 -24.56 -9.29
C LYS A 25 15.98 -23.68 -8.05
N PRO A 26 14.88 -23.88 -7.27
CA PRO A 26 14.63 -23.08 -6.08
C PRO A 26 15.73 -23.18 -5.03
N LEU A 27 16.33 -24.36 -4.85
CA LEU A 27 17.44 -24.57 -3.93
C LEU A 27 18.71 -23.84 -4.41
N GLY A 28 19.00 -23.92 -5.71
CA GLY A 28 20.13 -23.19 -6.31
C GLY A 28 20.00 -21.68 -6.20
N ASP A 29 18.80 -21.15 -6.42
CA ASP A 29 18.49 -19.72 -6.28
C ASP A 29 18.63 -19.28 -4.81
N ALA A 30 18.13 -20.06 -3.85
CA ALA A 30 18.27 -19.78 -2.42
C ALA A 30 19.74 -19.77 -1.95
N LEU A 31 20.54 -20.74 -2.40
CA LEU A 31 21.98 -20.78 -2.10
C LEU A 31 22.71 -19.56 -2.68
N THR A 32 22.34 -19.14 -3.89
CA THR A 32 22.90 -17.94 -4.52
C THR A 32 22.53 -16.67 -3.75
N GLU A 33 21.30 -16.59 -3.25
CA GLU A 33 20.84 -15.48 -2.42
C GLU A 33 21.56 -15.40 -1.07
N ILE A 34 21.78 -16.54 -0.40
CA ILE A 34 22.61 -16.60 0.81
C ILE A 34 24.01 -16.03 0.53
N ARG A 35 24.61 -16.35 -0.62
CA ARG A 35 25.92 -15.78 -0.99
C ARG A 35 25.85 -14.27 -1.22
N PHE A 36 24.79 -13.77 -1.85
CA PHE A 36 24.60 -12.32 -2.02
C PHE A 36 24.49 -11.58 -0.68
N SER A 37 23.85 -12.19 0.33
CA SER A 37 23.73 -11.58 1.67
C SER A 37 25.09 -11.28 2.32
N ALA A 38 26.11 -12.08 2.00
CA ALA A 38 27.48 -11.91 2.48
C ALA A 38 28.37 -11.03 1.58
N LEU A 39 27.89 -10.61 0.40
CA LEU A 39 28.63 -9.75 -0.54
C LEU A 39 28.20 -8.29 -0.41
N SER A 40 29.16 -7.36 -0.35
CA SER A 40 28.90 -5.92 -0.41
C SER A 40 29.96 -5.23 -1.24
N ARG A 41 29.60 -4.83 -2.46
CA ARG A 41 30.47 -4.11 -3.41
C ARG A 41 30.05 -2.65 -3.51
N PRO A 42 30.99 -1.70 -3.43
CA PRO A 42 30.66 -0.30 -3.71
C PRO A 42 30.28 -0.13 -5.19
N PRO A 43 29.32 0.75 -5.52
CA PRO A 43 29.08 1.19 -6.89
C PRO A 43 30.28 1.97 -7.42
N THR A 44 30.41 2.11 -8.74
CA THR A 44 31.48 2.87 -9.41
C THR A 44 31.43 4.37 -9.07
N GLY A 45 30.26 4.88 -8.69
CA GLY A 45 30.01 6.31 -8.49
C GLY A 45 29.76 7.08 -9.79
N ALA A 46 29.71 6.38 -10.93
CA ALA A 46 29.42 6.96 -12.24
C ALA A 46 27.94 7.27 -12.45
N ILE A 47 27.06 6.67 -11.65
CA ILE A 47 25.60 6.79 -11.78
C ILE A 47 25.03 7.62 -10.63
N VAL A 48 24.09 8.50 -10.98
CA VAL A 48 23.24 9.20 -10.01
C VAL A 48 21.78 8.93 -10.36
N LEU A 49 21.02 8.54 -9.35
CA LEU A 49 19.59 8.36 -9.43
C LEU A 49 18.90 9.69 -9.07
N VAL A 50 18.08 10.20 -9.98
CA VAL A 50 17.18 11.33 -9.72
C VAL A 50 15.78 10.77 -9.49
N GLU A 51 15.33 10.88 -8.26
CA GLU A 51 14.19 10.15 -7.71
C GLU A 51 12.91 10.98 -7.81
N ILE A 52 11.91 10.43 -8.51
CA ILE A 52 10.50 10.85 -8.38
C ILE A 52 9.99 10.16 -7.10
N ASP A 53 10.37 10.74 -5.96
CA ASP A 53 10.09 10.26 -4.61
C ASP A 53 8.80 10.89 -4.02
N ALA A 54 8.33 10.34 -2.91
CA ALA A 54 7.14 10.84 -2.21
C ALA A 54 7.25 12.34 -1.87
N LYS A 55 8.47 12.81 -1.54
CA LYS A 55 8.77 14.23 -1.30
C LYS A 55 8.51 15.08 -2.55
N SER A 56 8.99 14.65 -3.72
CA SER A 56 8.77 15.36 -4.97
C SER A 56 7.29 15.36 -5.38
N ILE A 57 6.57 14.26 -5.16
CA ILE A 57 5.12 14.20 -5.43
C ILE A 57 4.36 15.17 -4.52
N ALA A 58 4.69 15.20 -3.23
CA ALA A 58 4.04 16.10 -2.27
C ALA A 58 4.27 17.59 -2.62
N GLU A 59 5.50 17.97 -3.01
CA GLU A 59 5.84 19.37 -3.29
C GLU A 59 5.48 19.84 -4.72
N LEU A 60 5.59 18.98 -5.74
CA LEU A 60 5.38 19.35 -7.15
C LEU A 60 3.95 19.08 -7.64
N GLY A 61 3.13 18.41 -6.83
CA GLY A 61 1.73 18.10 -7.13
C GLY A 61 1.52 16.70 -7.69
N VAL A 62 0.29 16.47 -8.15
CA VAL A 62 -0.23 15.14 -8.51
C VAL A 62 0.47 14.58 -9.76
N TRP A 63 0.88 13.31 -9.69
CA TRP A 63 1.41 12.55 -10.82
C TRP A 63 0.28 12.07 -11.75
N PRO A 64 0.45 12.04 -13.09
CA PRO A 64 1.63 12.43 -13.86
C PRO A 64 1.80 13.95 -13.95
N TRP A 65 3.05 14.41 -13.83
CA TRP A 65 3.36 15.84 -13.89
C TRP A 65 3.18 16.42 -15.30
N PRO A 66 2.83 17.71 -15.44
CA PRO A 66 2.82 18.39 -16.73
C PRO A 66 4.21 18.35 -17.40
N ARG A 67 4.27 18.26 -18.73
CA ARG A 67 5.55 18.11 -19.45
C ARG A 67 6.53 19.27 -19.21
N ARG A 68 6.03 20.46 -18.84
CA ARG A 68 6.86 21.60 -18.40
C ARG A 68 7.78 21.25 -17.23
N ILE A 69 7.32 20.43 -16.27
CA ILE A 69 8.13 20.02 -15.11
C ILE A 69 9.27 19.11 -15.58
N HIS A 70 9.01 18.22 -16.52
CA HIS A 70 10.04 17.38 -17.14
C HIS A 70 11.03 18.22 -17.99
N ALA A 71 10.55 19.25 -18.67
CA ALA A 71 11.39 20.20 -19.40
C ALA A 71 12.33 20.96 -18.45
N ASP A 72 11.79 21.49 -17.34
CA ASP A 72 12.55 22.18 -16.30
C ASP A 72 13.55 21.25 -15.60
N LEU A 73 13.17 19.98 -15.42
CA LEU A 73 14.01 18.93 -14.86
C LEU A 73 15.20 18.65 -15.77
N ILE A 74 14.97 18.43 -17.08
CA ILE A 74 16.03 18.24 -18.08
C ILE A 74 16.96 19.45 -18.07
N GLY A 75 16.41 20.67 -18.14
CA GLY A 75 17.22 21.89 -18.14
C GLY A 75 18.03 22.05 -16.85
N SER A 76 17.46 21.69 -15.70
CA SER A 76 18.15 21.77 -14.41
C SER A 76 19.26 20.72 -14.28
N ILE A 77 19.03 19.51 -14.78
CA ILE A 77 20.05 18.46 -14.85
C ILE A 77 21.17 18.87 -15.83
N ASP A 78 20.83 19.32 -17.04
CA ASP A 78 21.80 19.70 -18.09
C ASP A 78 22.72 20.85 -17.65
N ARG A 79 22.21 21.81 -16.87
CA ARG A 79 23.02 22.89 -16.28
C ARG A 79 24.15 22.37 -15.40
N LEU A 80 23.99 21.19 -14.79
CA LEU A 80 25.01 20.57 -13.94
C LEU A 80 25.99 19.67 -14.73
N ASN A 81 25.90 19.69 -16.07
CA ASN A 81 26.84 19.05 -17.01
C ASN A 81 27.06 17.53 -16.77
N PRO A 82 26.00 16.71 -16.75
CA PRO A 82 26.13 15.26 -16.74
C PRO A 82 26.63 14.74 -18.09
N SER A 83 27.08 13.48 -18.13
CA SER A 83 27.46 12.85 -19.39
C SER A 83 26.22 12.50 -20.24
N GLU A 84 25.21 11.89 -19.61
CA GLU A 84 24.00 11.37 -20.24
C GLU A 84 22.83 11.45 -19.25
N ILE A 85 21.61 11.63 -19.76
CA ILE A 85 20.38 11.74 -18.97
C ILE A 85 19.38 10.72 -19.50
N ALA A 86 18.98 9.74 -18.69
CA ALA A 86 17.96 8.76 -19.02
C ALA A 86 16.70 9.08 -18.24
N ILE A 87 15.56 9.10 -18.91
CA ILE A 87 14.27 9.43 -18.31
C ILE A 87 13.32 8.25 -18.48
N ASP A 88 13.06 7.59 -17.35
CA ASP A 88 12.12 6.50 -17.22
C ASP A 88 10.72 7.04 -16.90
N VAL A 89 10.10 7.67 -17.90
CA VAL A 89 8.74 8.21 -17.84
C VAL A 89 8.07 8.00 -19.19
N ASP A 90 6.78 7.67 -19.18
CA ASP A 90 6.01 7.44 -20.40
C ASP A 90 5.65 8.77 -21.11
N PHE A 91 6.26 8.97 -22.28
CA PHE A 91 5.99 10.06 -23.21
C PHE A 91 5.31 9.60 -24.50
N SER A 92 4.66 8.43 -24.51
CA SER A 92 4.02 7.85 -25.70
C SER A 92 2.69 8.50 -26.08
N THR A 93 2.03 9.14 -25.11
CA THR A 93 0.75 9.81 -25.31
C THR A 93 0.92 11.33 -25.36
N PRO A 94 0.28 12.04 -26.32
CA PRO A 94 0.28 13.50 -26.37
C PRO A 94 -0.28 14.12 -25.09
N SER A 95 0.31 15.23 -24.65
CA SER A 95 -0.22 16.07 -23.57
C SER A 95 -0.86 17.32 -24.18
N ASN A 96 -0.60 18.50 -23.63
CA ASN A 96 -0.96 19.77 -24.25
C ASN A 96 0.15 20.31 -25.18
N GLU A 97 -0.17 21.11 -26.19
CA GLU A 97 0.79 21.53 -27.22
C GLU A 97 1.86 22.46 -26.64
N ILE A 98 1.49 23.26 -25.63
CA ILE A 98 2.42 24.16 -24.93
C ILE A 98 3.45 23.35 -24.15
N ASP A 99 3.00 22.34 -23.41
CA ASP A 99 3.86 21.52 -22.56
C ASP A 99 4.68 20.53 -23.39
N ASP A 100 4.09 19.91 -24.42
CA ASP A 100 4.83 19.08 -25.37
C ASP A 100 5.88 19.94 -26.11
N SER A 101 5.55 21.17 -26.53
CA SER A 101 6.54 22.09 -27.13
C SER A 101 7.63 22.49 -26.15
N ALA A 102 7.32 22.72 -24.88
CA ALA A 102 8.30 23.06 -23.85
C ALA A 102 9.30 21.90 -23.63
N LEU A 103 8.80 20.66 -23.60
CA LEU A 103 9.65 19.48 -23.49
C LEU A 103 10.47 19.24 -24.75
N GLU A 104 9.87 19.38 -25.94
CA GLU A 104 10.59 19.29 -27.22
C GLU A 104 11.72 20.31 -27.30
N GLU A 105 11.46 21.55 -26.88
CA GLU A 105 12.45 22.62 -26.87
C GLU A 105 13.56 22.36 -25.85
N ALA A 106 13.24 21.84 -24.66
CA ALA A 106 14.24 21.44 -23.68
C ALA A 106 15.13 20.30 -24.19
N LEU A 107 14.57 19.32 -24.92
CA LEU A 107 15.34 18.25 -25.56
C LEU A 107 16.24 18.78 -26.67
N ARG A 108 15.73 19.71 -27.49
CA ARG A 108 16.49 20.34 -28.58
C ARG A 108 17.67 21.16 -28.06
N HIS A 109 17.52 21.80 -26.90
CA HIS A 109 18.55 22.65 -26.29
C HIS A 109 19.46 21.93 -25.29
N ALA A 110 19.15 20.68 -24.94
CA ALA A 110 20.00 19.87 -24.06
C ALA A 110 21.39 19.66 -24.70
N ARG A 111 22.44 19.93 -23.92
CA ARG A 111 23.83 19.70 -24.33
C ARG A 111 24.25 18.26 -24.06
N SER A 112 23.73 17.67 -22.99
CA SER A 112 23.88 16.26 -22.66
C SER A 112 22.95 15.40 -23.50
N THR A 113 23.38 14.18 -23.84
CA THR A 113 22.53 13.22 -24.54
C THR A 113 21.36 12.81 -23.66
N VAL A 114 20.13 13.05 -24.14
CA VAL A 114 18.91 12.60 -23.47
C VAL A 114 18.42 11.29 -24.07
N VAL A 115 18.11 10.33 -23.20
CA VAL A 115 17.60 9.00 -23.51
C VAL A 115 16.20 8.89 -22.92
N MET A 116 15.23 8.49 -23.73
CA MET A 116 13.85 8.30 -23.30
C MET A 116 13.46 6.82 -23.27
N ALA A 117 12.61 6.50 -22.30
CA ALA A 117 12.07 5.16 -22.14
C ALA A 117 11.14 4.74 -23.29
N ALA A 118 11.31 3.49 -23.72
CA ALA A 118 10.39 2.74 -24.55
C ALA A 118 10.13 1.38 -23.90
N PHE A 119 8.91 0.87 -24.00
CA PHE A 119 8.53 -0.39 -23.36
C PHE A 119 7.40 -1.10 -24.10
N ASN A 120 7.18 -2.36 -23.75
CA ASN A 120 6.13 -3.19 -24.31
C ASN A 120 5.02 -3.36 -23.27
N GLN A 121 3.78 -3.04 -23.63
CA GLN A 121 2.62 -3.22 -22.78
C GLN A 121 1.82 -4.44 -23.24
N LYS A 122 1.57 -5.38 -22.33
CA LYS A 122 0.64 -6.49 -22.57
C LYS A 122 -0.78 -5.98 -22.39
N ARG A 123 -1.65 -6.13 -23.41
CA ARG A 123 -3.09 -5.86 -23.26
C ARG A 123 -3.71 -6.80 -22.22
N ALA A 124 -4.61 -6.28 -21.39
CA ALA A 124 -5.38 -7.09 -20.45
C ALA A 124 -6.24 -8.12 -21.23
N ALA A 125 -6.32 -9.35 -20.71
CA ALA A 125 -7.06 -10.45 -21.31
C ALA A 125 -8.56 -10.10 -21.41
N GLY A 126 -9.07 -9.98 -22.64
CA GLY A 126 -10.47 -9.60 -22.92
C GLY A 126 -10.76 -9.27 -24.39
N PHE A 127 -9.73 -8.96 -25.19
CA PHE A 127 -9.84 -8.80 -26.64
C PHE A 127 -9.22 -9.99 -27.39
N ARG A 128 -9.81 -10.38 -28.52
CA ARG A 128 -9.46 -11.55 -29.35
C ARG A 128 -8.05 -11.56 -29.97
N ASP A 129 -7.14 -10.68 -29.55
CA ASP A 129 -5.80 -10.58 -30.10
C ASP A 129 -4.77 -10.33 -28.99
N ASP A 130 -3.90 -11.32 -28.74
CA ASP A 130 -2.80 -11.31 -27.76
C ASP A 130 -1.64 -10.39 -28.23
N GLY A 131 -1.95 -9.15 -28.58
CA GLY A 131 -0.99 -8.19 -29.13
C GLY A 131 -0.17 -7.50 -28.04
N ILE A 132 1.16 -7.64 -28.08
CA ILE A 132 2.10 -6.77 -27.36
C ILE A 132 2.10 -5.40 -28.06
N VAL A 133 1.71 -4.34 -27.35
CA VAL A 133 1.74 -2.97 -27.87
C VAL A 133 3.08 -2.32 -27.50
N ALA A 134 3.79 -1.81 -28.50
CA ALA A 134 5.05 -1.11 -28.31
C ALA A 134 4.78 0.37 -27.99
N ASN A 135 5.06 0.80 -26.77
CA ASN A 135 4.99 2.20 -26.36
C ASN A 135 6.35 2.87 -26.57
N ARG A 136 6.34 3.93 -27.38
CA ARG A 136 7.51 4.75 -27.72
C ARG A 136 7.14 6.22 -27.52
N PRO A 137 8.09 7.07 -27.11
CA PRO A 137 7.85 8.51 -27.04
C PRO A 137 7.33 9.09 -28.35
N LEU A 138 6.59 10.20 -28.29
CA LEU A 138 6.12 10.92 -29.48
C LEU A 138 7.27 11.22 -30.45
N ASP A 139 6.99 11.17 -31.75
CA ASP A 139 7.97 11.37 -32.82
C ASP A 139 8.78 12.66 -32.68
N ARG A 140 8.12 13.74 -32.24
CA ARG A 140 8.76 15.04 -31.98
C ARG A 140 9.82 15.00 -30.88
N PHE A 141 9.66 14.13 -29.86
CA PHE A 141 10.66 13.93 -28.82
C PHE A 141 11.77 13.01 -29.33
N ARG A 142 11.41 11.94 -30.05
CA ARG A 142 12.36 10.99 -30.65
C ARG A 142 13.31 11.64 -31.65
N ALA A 143 12.90 12.71 -32.31
CA ALA A 143 13.77 13.49 -33.20
C ALA A 143 14.97 14.14 -32.46
N HIS A 144 14.88 14.28 -31.14
CA HIS A 144 15.87 14.98 -30.30
C HIS A 144 16.39 14.12 -29.13
N SER A 145 16.01 12.84 -29.05
CA SER A 145 16.41 11.94 -27.97
C SER A 145 16.73 10.53 -28.47
N TRP A 146 17.62 9.83 -27.78
CA TRP A 146 17.84 8.40 -27.98
C TRP A 146 16.75 7.59 -27.28
N LEU A 147 16.55 6.34 -27.69
CA LEU A 147 15.61 5.43 -27.04
C LEU A 147 16.34 4.32 -26.30
N ALA A 148 15.82 3.99 -25.13
CA ALA A 148 16.23 2.79 -24.39
C ALA A 148 15.01 2.01 -23.90
N SER A 149 15.14 0.69 -23.90
CA SER A 149 14.18 -0.22 -23.28
C SER A 149 14.27 -0.13 -21.76
N VAL A 150 13.11 -0.01 -21.11
CA VAL A 150 12.97 -0.08 -19.63
C VAL A 150 12.19 -1.32 -19.18
N ASN A 151 11.92 -2.26 -20.10
CA ASN A 151 11.18 -3.48 -19.79
C ASN A 151 11.87 -4.32 -18.70
N ILE A 152 11.10 -4.72 -17.69
CA ILE A 152 11.51 -5.63 -16.63
C ILE A 152 10.62 -6.87 -16.70
N GLU A 153 11.24 -8.05 -16.76
CA GLU A 153 10.55 -9.33 -16.78
C GLU A 153 10.93 -10.13 -15.54
N PRO A 154 9.99 -10.37 -14.60
CA PRO A 154 10.25 -11.24 -13.46
C PRO A 154 10.38 -12.70 -13.89
N ASP A 155 11.16 -13.46 -13.14
CA ASP A 155 11.21 -14.92 -13.23
C ASP A 155 9.83 -15.52 -12.84
N SER A 156 9.63 -16.80 -13.13
CA SER A 156 8.38 -17.52 -12.84
C SER A 156 7.95 -17.52 -11.36
N ASP A 157 8.87 -17.22 -10.44
CA ASP A 157 8.64 -17.13 -9.00
C ASP A 157 8.42 -15.68 -8.52
N GLY A 158 8.31 -14.71 -9.44
CA GLY A 158 8.05 -13.30 -9.14
C GLY A 158 9.30 -12.46 -8.83
N TYR A 159 10.47 -13.07 -8.68
CA TYR A 159 11.72 -12.36 -8.45
C TYR A 159 12.33 -11.86 -9.76
N VAL A 160 12.97 -10.70 -9.73
CA VAL A 160 13.78 -10.22 -10.87
C VAL A 160 15.25 -10.53 -10.60
N ARG A 161 15.78 -11.56 -11.25
CA ARG A 161 17.21 -11.91 -11.19
C ARG A 161 17.99 -11.52 -12.43
N ARG A 162 17.27 -11.32 -13.54
CA ARG A 162 17.83 -11.09 -14.87
C ARG A 162 17.39 -9.73 -15.40
N TYR A 163 18.25 -9.14 -16.20
CA TYR A 163 17.99 -7.92 -16.93
C TYR A 163 18.36 -8.11 -18.40
N SER A 164 17.67 -7.44 -19.32
CA SER A 164 17.94 -7.59 -20.75
C SER A 164 19.08 -6.68 -21.21
N TYR A 165 19.89 -7.12 -22.18
CA TYR A 165 20.78 -6.21 -22.92
C TYR A 165 19.99 -5.32 -23.90
N GLY A 166 18.78 -5.72 -24.25
CA GLY A 166 17.89 -4.99 -25.14
C GLY A 166 16.60 -5.75 -25.40
N ASN A 167 15.56 -5.07 -25.85
CA ASN A 167 14.26 -5.68 -26.11
C ASN A 167 13.78 -5.31 -27.51
N ALA A 168 13.09 -6.25 -28.15
CA ALA A 168 12.38 -5.98 -29.39
C ALA A 168 11.12 -5.15 -29.05
N ILE A 169 11.14 -3.87 -29.42
CA ILE A 169 10.03 -2.94 -29.23
C ILE A 169 9.68 -2.44 -30.62
N GLY A 170 8.46 -2.65 -31.09
CA GLY A 170 8.02 -2.15 -32.41
C GLY A 170 8.85 -2.67 -33.60
N GLY A 171 9.37 -3.91 -33.52
CA GLY A 171 10.17 -4.53 -34.57
C GLY A 171 11.67 -4.17 -34.57
N GLU A 172 12.10 -3.25 -33.72
CA GLU A 172 13.51 -2.86 -33.56
C GLU A 172 14.06 -3.31 -32.20
N ILE A 173 15.33 -3.74 -32.17
CA ILE A 173 16.00 -4.09 -30.92
C ILE A 173 16.57 -2.81 -30.31
N LEU A 174 15.90 -2.31 -29.26
CA LEU A 174 16.37 -1.15 -28.50
C LEU A 174 17.29 -1.62 -27.35
N PRO A 175 18.42 -0.94 -27.09
CA PRO A 175 19.26 -1.24 -25.94
C PRO A 175 18.50 -0.96 -24.65
N SER A 176 18.73 -1.75 -23.60
CA SER A 176 18.25 -1.35 -22.28
C SER A 176 19.08 -0.18 -21.73
N VAL A 177 18.56 0.57 -20.76
CA VAL A 177 19.33 1.65 -20.10
C VAL A 177 20.66 1.11 -19.57
N ALA A 178 20.65 -0.08 -18.97
CA ALA A 178 21.85 -0.75 -18.47
C ALA A 178 22.87 -1.10 -19.56
N ALA A 179 22.43 -1.55 -20.73
CA ALA A 179 23.33 -1.85 -21.84
C ALA A 179 23.87 -0.57 -22.50
N LEU A 180 23.01 0.42 -22.71
CA LEU A 180 23.37 1.71 -23.30
C LEU A 180 24.42 2.40 -22.44
N TYR A 181 24.15 2.57 -21.15
CA TYR A 181 25.09 3.17 -20.21
C TYR A 181 26.30 2.27 -19.94
N GLY A 182 26.16 0.96 -20.10
CA GLY A 182 27.26 0.01 -20.05
C GLY A 182 28.18 0.01 -21.29
N GLY A 183 27.80 0.68 -22.38
CA GLY A 183 28.53 0.65 -23.64
C GLY A 183 28.49 -0.71 -24.34
N VAL A 184 27.43 -1.49 -24.12
CA VAL A 184 27.24 -2.84 -24.69
C VAL A 184 26.25 -2.79 -25.84
N LEU A 185 26.54 -3.53 -26.90
CA LEU A 185 25.65 -3.62 -28.06
C LEU A 185 24.29 -4.27 -27.67
N PRO A 186 23.17 -3.73 -28.17
CA PRO A 186 21.85 -4.27 -27.88
C PRO A 186 21.70 -5.69 -28.44
N THR A 187 21.27 -6.62 -27.58
CA THR A 187 20.86 -7.97 -27.97
C THR A 187 19.63 -8.38 -27.17
N THR A 188 18.84 -9.33 -27.66
CA THR A 188 17.70 -9.89 -26.90
C THR A 188 18.14 -10.84 -25.79
N ALA A 189 19.45 -11.03 -25.58
CA ALA A 189 19.96 -11.85 -24.51
C ALA A 189 19.79 -11.14 -23.16
N THR A 190 19.64 -11.93 -22.11
CA THR A 190 19.60 -11.44 -20.72
C THR A 190 20.91 -11.75 -19.99
N PHE A 191 21.18 -10.98 -18.94
CA PHE A 191 22.26 -11.23 -18.00
C PHE A 191 21.74 -11.27 -16.57
N LEU A 192 22.46 -11.99 -15.70
CA LEU A 192 22.15 -12.03 -14.28
C LEU A 192 22.72 -10.77 -13.61
N VAL A 193 21.87 -10.10 -12.84
CA VAL A 193 22.21 -8.87 -12.12
C VAL A 193 23.04 -9.20 -10.89
N ASP A 194 24.06 -8.39 -10.61
CA ASP A 194 24.91 -8.57 -9.44
C ASP A 194 24.38 -7.81 -8.22
N PHE A 195 23.46 -8.43 -7.48
CA PHE A 195 22.92 -7.85 -6.24
C PHE A 195 23.95 -7.76 -5.09
N GLY A 196 25.19 -8.24 -5.30
CA GLY A 196 26.31 -7.92 -4.41
C GLY A 196 26.61 -6.43 -4.35
N ILE A 197 26.23 -5.65 -5.36
CA ILE A 197 26.37 -4.18 -5.41
C ILE A 197 25.47 -3.54 -4.34
N ALA A 198 26.05 -2.61 -3.58
CA ALA A 198 25.40 -1.92 -2.47
C ALA A 198 24.45 -0.82 -2.99
N ALA A 199 23.17 -1.17 -3.16
CA ALA A 199 22.11 -0.28 -3.66
C ALA A 199 21.93 1.01 -2.83
N GLN A 200 22.20 0.95 -1.53
CA GLN A 200 22.16 2.07 -0.60
C GLN A 200 23.32 3.06 -0.77
N LYS A 201 24.39 2.67 -1.48
CA LYS A 201 25.55 3.53 -1.78
C LYS A 201 25.47 4.21 -3.15
N ILE A 202 24.43 3.91 -3.94
CA ILE A 202 24.15 4.62 -5.20
C ILE A 202 23.67 6.02 -4.82
N ASP A 203 24.26 7.05 -5.44
CA ASP A 203 23.96 8.45 -5.16
C ASP A 203 22.53 8.78 -5.61
N ARG A 204 21.74 9.42 -4.74
CA ARG A 204 20.31 9.69 -4.94
C ARG A 204 19.99 11.15 -4.70
N ILE A 205 19.15 11.71 -5.55
CA ILE A 205 18.74 13.12 -5.54
C ILE A 205 17.25 13.19 -5.81
N SER A 206 16.49 13.79 -4.90
CA SER A 206 15.06 14.05 -5.12
C SER A 206 14.86 15.06 -6.26
N VAL A 207 13.88 14.83 -7.14
CA VAL A 207 13.57 15.76 -8.25
C VAL A 207 13.32 17.18 -7.75
N VAL A 208 12.58 17.34 -6.65
CA VAL A 208 12.24 18.67 -6.13
C VAL A 208 13.47 19.43 -5.61
N ASP A 209 14.42 18.73 -4.98
CA ASP A 209 15.67 19.36 -4.53
C ASP A 209 16.49 19.86 -5.72
N LEU A 210 16.46 19.14 -6.83
CA LEU A 210 17.14 19.51 -8.05
C LEU A 210 16.48 20.72 -8.73
N LEU A 211 15.15 20.72 -8.86
CA LEU A 211 14.39 21.84 -9.45
C LEU A 211 14.53 23.13 -8.65
N GLN A 212 14.60 23.03 -7.32
CA GLN A 212 14.78 24.19 -6.43
C GLN A 212 16.25 24.62 -6.26
N GLY A 213 17.19 23.96 -6.95
CA GLY A 213 18.61 24.33 -6.90
C GLY A 213 19.28 24.05 -5.54
N ARG A 214 18.74 23.13 -4.74
CA ARG A 214 19.30 22.72 -3.43
C ARG A 214 20.50 21.77 -3.55
N ILE A 215 21.04 21.58 -4.76
CA ILE A 215 22.06 20.57 -5.10
C ILE A 215 23.36 21.23 -5.56
N GLU A 216 24.49 20.74 -5.04
CA GLU A 216 25.81 21.17 -5.47
C GLU A 216 26.15 20.67 -6.88
N ALA A 217 26.71 21.55 -7.73
CA ALA A 217 27.00 21.22 -9.14
C ALA A 217 27.92 20.00 -9.35
N ARG A 218 28.88 19.79 -8.43
CA ARG A 218 29.80 18.65 -8.46
C ARG A 218 29.13 17.28 -8.35
N ARG A 219 27.87 17.20 -7.89
CA ARG A 219 27.19 15.91 -7.69
C ARG A 219 26.81 15.23 -9.00
N LEU A 220 26.51 15.97 -10.06
CA LEU A 220 26.12 15.42 -11.37
C LEU A 220 27.19 15.56 -12.46
N GLN A 221 28.21 16.39 -12.25
CA GLN A 221 29.22 16.69 -13.26
C GLN A 221 29.89 15.42 -13.81
N GLY A 222 29.76 15.18 -15.12
CA GLY A 222 30.35 14.05 -15.84
C GLY A 222 29.75 12.67 -15.48
N LYS A 223 28.66 12.62 -14.70
CA LYS A 223 28.01 11.38 -14.30
C LYS A 223 26.82 11.05 -15.22
N LYS A 224 26.44 9.78 -15.24
CA LYS A 224 25.25 9.25 -15.92
C LYS A 224 24.05 9.39 -14.98
N VAL A 225 22.99 10.05 -15.46
CA VAL A 225 21.80 10.30 -14.66
C VAL A 225 20.68 9.37 -15.12
N ILE A 226 19.98 8.76 -14.16
CA ILE A 226 18.74 8.01 -14.41
C ILE A 226 17.64 8.70 -13.60
N VAL A 227 16.62 9.20 -14.28
CA VAL A 227 15.44 9.82 -13.70
C VAL A 227 14.31 8.80 -13.75
N GLY A 228 13.62 8.55 -12.63
CA GLY A 228 12.48 7.64 -12.66
C GLY A 228 11.74 7.51 -11.33
N ALA A 229 10.66 6.73 -11.36
CA ALA A 229 9.78 6.47 -10.23
C ALA A 229 10.51 5.76 -9.07
N THR A 230 10.38 6.31 -7.86
CA THR A 230 10.81 5.64 -6.62
C THR A 230 9.79 5.76 -5.48
N ALA A 231 8.73 6.54 -5.66
CA ALA A 231 7.60 6.63 -4.73
C ALA A 231 6.71 5.37 -4.82
N ILE A 232 6.27 4.85 -3.67
CA ILE A 232 5.47 3.61 -3.55
C ILE A 232 4.15 3.72 -4.31
N GLU A 233 3.58 4.93 -4.35
CA GLU A 233 2.34 5.32 -5.01
C GLU A 233 2.38 5.08 -6.52
N LEU A 234 3.57 5.07 -7.13
CA LEU A 234 3.76 4.88 -8.57
C LEU A 234 3.79 3.39 -8.98
N ARG A 235 3.75 2.47 -8.01
CA ARG A 235 3.61 1.01 -8.19
C ARG A 235 4.67 0.35 -9.10
N ASP A 236 5.84 0.95 -9.23
CA ASP A 236 6.97 0.41 -10.02
C ASP A 236 8.00 -0.29 -9.12
N PHE A 237 7.60 -1.36 -8.43
CA PHE A 237 8.46 -2.10 -7.49
C PHE A 237 8.57 -3.58 -7.84
N PHE A 238 9.79 -4.11 -7.67
CA PHE A 238 10.13 -5.48 -7.98
C PHE A 238 10.82 -6.14 -6.79
N GLN A 239 10.49 -7.41 -6.57
CA GLN A 239 11.18 -8.24 -5.59
C GLN A 239 12.50 -8.74 -6.20
N VAL A 240 13.62 -8.48 -5.52
CA VAL A 240 14.96 -8.86 -5.96
C VAL A 240 15.73 -9.59 -4.87
N PRO A 241 16.71 -10.44 -5.22
CA PRO A 241 17.61 -11.05 -4.25
C PRO A 241 18.30 -10.00 -3.37
N LYS A 242 18.44 -10.30 -2.07
CA LYS A 242 19.12 -9.48 -1.03
C LYS A 242 18.48 -8.13 -0.68
N HIS A 243 18.07 -7.33 -1.67
CA HIS A 243 17.57 -5.95 -1.41
C HIS A 243 16.06 -5.87 -1.20
N GLY A 244 15.33 -7.00 -1.24
CA GLY A 244 13.88 -7.02 -1.01
C GLY A 244 13.12 -6.37 -2.15
N PHE A 245 12.19 -5.47 -1.85
CA PHE A 245 11.46 -4.69 -2.84
C PHE A 245 12.22 -3.41 -3.19
N ILE A 246 12.55 -3.23 -4.47
CA ILE A 246 13.21 -2.02 -4.98
C ILE A 246 12.47 -1.47 -6.19
N SER A 247 12.61 -0.18 -6.47
CA SER A 247 11.99 0.42 -7.65
C SER A 247 12.63 -0.06 -8.96
N GLY A 248 11.87 -0.05 -10.06
CA GLY A 248 12.39 -0.35 -11.40
C GLY A 248 13.59 0.53 -11.76
N THR A 249 13.51 1.82 -11.42
CA THR A 249 14.61 2.78 -11.63
C THR A 249 15.88 2.41 -10.83
N LEU A 250 15.76 1.97 -9.57
CA LEU A 250 16.91 1.53 -8.79
C LEU A 250 17.49 0.21 -9.34
N LEU A 251 16.64 -0.69 -9.80
CA LEU A 251 17.06 -1.92 -10.47
C LEU A 251 17.84 -1.61 -11.76
N GLN A 252 17.41 -0.62 -12.55
CA GLN A 252 18.15 -0.14 -13.72
C GLN A 252 19.55 0.37 -13.35
N ALA A 253 19.66 1.13 -12.25
CA ALA A 253 20.95 1.60 -11.76
C ALA A 253 21.87 0.42 -11.34
N ILE A 254 21.35 -0.57 -10.62
CA ILE A 254 22.10 -1.78 -10.23
C ILE A 254 22.49 -2.61 -11.46
N GLY A 255 21.59 -2.75 -12.43
CA GLY A 255 21.85 -3.41 -13.71
C GLY A 255 22.95 -2.71 -14.50
N THR A 256 22.93 -1.38 -14.53
CA THR A 256 23.97 -0.57 -15.17
C THR A 256 25.32 -0.73 -14.47
N GLU A 257 25.35 -0.63 -13.13
CA GLU A 257 26.57 -0.90 -12.34
C GLU A 257 27.10 -2.32 -12.58
N THR A 258 26.21 -3.29 -12.74
CA THR A 258 26.57 -4.67 -13.08
C THR A 258 27.32 -4.74 -14.41
N VAL A 259 26.85 -4.02 -15.43
CA VAL A 259 27.50 -4.01 -16.76
C VAL A 259 28.80 -3.20 -16.71
N LEU A 260 28.79 -2.00 -16.13
CA LEU A 260 29.95 -1.11 -16.03
C LEU A 260 31.14 -1.76 -15.30
N GLN A 261 30.85 -2.55 -14.26
CA GLN A 261 31.89 -3.26 -13.51
C GLN A 261 32.35 -4.57 -14.18
N GLY A 262 31.81 -4.92 -15.35
CA GLY A 262 32.08 -6.20 -16.01
C GLY A 262 31.57 -7.40 -15.20
N ARG A 263 30.49 -7.19 -14.45
CA ARG A 263 29.94 -8.10 -13.44
C ARG A 263 28.66 -8.81 -13.87
N ALA A 264 28.23 -8.67 -15.12
CA ALA A 264 27.13 -9.45 -15.70
C ALA A 264 27.35 -10.96 -15.46
N LEU A 265 26.61 -11.51 -14.49
CA LEU A 265 26.90 -12.81 -13.91
C LEU A 265 26.56 -13.92 -14.91
N LYS A 266 27.43 -14.93 -15.00
CA LYS A 266 27.25 -16.09 -15.87
C LYS A 266 27.08 -17.34 -15.01
N ALA A 267 26.00 -18.08 -15.24
CA ALA A 267 25.83 -19.39 -14.63
C ALA A 267 26.84 -20.39 -15.22
N THR A 268 27.34 -21.31 -14.41
CA THR A 268 28.20 -22.39 -14.88
C THR A 268 27.46 -23.36 -15.79
N ASP A 269 28.16 -23.90 -16.77
CA ASP A 269 27.63 -24.94 -17.66
C ASP A 269 27.45 -26.28 -16.92
N ARG A 270 26.54 -27.11 -17.44
CA ARG A 270 26.16 -28.43 -16.90
C ARG A 270 27.35 -29.38 -16.77
N THR A 271 28.37 -29.20 -17.62
CA THR A 271 29.62 -29.95 -17.56
C THR A 271 30.32 -29.81 -16.21
N VAL A 272 30.28 -28.63 -15.59
CA VAL A 272 30.85 -28.37 -14.25
C VAL A 272 30.06 -29.13 -13.18
N THR A 273 28.72 -29.12 -13.26
CA THR A 273 27.86 -29.85 -12.34
C THR A 273 28.14 -31.35 -12.39
N VAL A 274 28.22 -31.93 -13.60
CA VAL A 274 28.52 -33.34 -13.82
C VAL A 274 29.93 -33.70 -13.34
N ALA A 275 30.93 -32.86 -13.63
CA ALA A 275 32.30 -33.08 -13.16
C ALA A 275 32.39 -33.06 -11.62
N GLY A 276 31.67 -32.14 -10.96
CA GLY A 276 31.61 -32.08 -9.51
C GLY A 276 30.92 -33.30 -8.88
N LEU A 277 29.81 -33.76 -9.47
CA LEU A 277 29.13 -34.99 -9.04
C LEU A 277 30.03 -36.23 -9.22
N ALA A 278 30.76 -36.32 -10.33
CA ALA A 278 31.70 -37.40 -10.58
C ALA A 278 32.87 -37.39 -9.57
N LEU A 279 33.41 -36.21 -9.27
CA LEU A 279 34.45 -36.04 -8.25
C LEU A 279 33.95 -36.46 -6.86
N MET A 280 32.74 -36.05 -6.47
CA MET A 280 32.13 -36.46 -5.20
C MET A 280 31.88 -37.96 -5.14
N ALA A 281 31.38 -38.59 -6.20
CA ALA A 281 31.20 -40.03 -6.27
C ALA A 281 32.53 -40.77 -6.12
N LEU A 282 33.61 -40.26 -6.72
CA LEU A 282 34.96 -40.82 -6.62
C LEU A 282 35.54 -40.67 -5.21
N LEU A 283 35.40 -39.48 -4.60
CA LEU A 283 35.78 -39.24 -3.21
C LEU A 283 35.01 -40.16 -2.26
N MET A 284 33.70 -40.29 -2.46
CA MET A 284 32.86 -41.18 -1.67
C MET A 284 33.30 -42.64 -1.82
N PHE A 285 33.63 -43.07 -3.05
CA PHE A 285 34.15 -44.42 -3.30
C PHE A 285 35.51 -44.67 -2.64
N ALA A 286 36.39 -43.65 -2.57
CA ALA A 286 37.69 -43.77 -1.91
C ALA A 286 37.57 -43.86 -0.38
N VAL A 287 36.62 -43.11 0.20
CA VAL A 287 36.45 -43.01 1.66
C VAL A 287 35.47 -44.07 2.20
N ARG A 288 34.78 -44.84 1.35
CA ARG A 288 33.76 -45.86 1.71
C ARG A 288 34.18 -46.93 2.73
N ARG A 289 35.48 -47.13 2.95
CA ARG A 289 36.02 -48.11 3.92
C ARG A 289 36.51 -47.45 5.23
N ARG A 290 36.39 -46.14 5.36
CA ARG A 290 36.74 -45.40 6.59
C ARG A 290 35.57 -45.47 7.58
N LYS A 291 35.84 -45.08 8.84
CA LYS A 291 34.81 -45.00 9.88
C LYS A 291 33.72 -43.99 9.47
N TRP A 292 32.45 -44.34 9.67
CA TRP A 292 31.30 -43.53 9.26
C TRP A 292 31.36 -42.07 9.75
N ARG A 293 31.83 -41.80 10.98
CA ARG A 293 32.03 -40.44 11.51
C ARG A 293 33.00 -39.61 10.68
N ILE A 294 34.07 -40.23 10.19
CA ILE A 294 35.08 -39.57 9.34
C ILE A 294 34.49 -39.29 7.96
N VAL A 295 33.67 -40.21 7.44
CA VAL A 295 32.95 -40.03 6.18
C VAL A 295 31.96 -38.87 6.28
N LEU A 296 31.15 -38.80 7.34
CA LEU A 296 30.19 -37.72 7.56
C LEU A 296 30.87 -36.36 7.74
N LEU A 297 31.95 -36.31 8.54
CA LEU A 297 32.74 -35.09 8.69
C LEU A 297 33.34 -34.66 7.33
N GLY A 298 33.85 -35.61 6.55
CA GLY A 298 34.38 -35.34 5.21
C GLY A 298 33.31 -34.82 4.26
N LEU A 299 32.10 -35.36 4.30
CA LEU A 299 30.96 -34.90 3.50
C LEU A 299 30.50 -33.49 3.90
N ALA A 300 30.41 -33.21 5.21
CA ALA A 300 30.08 -31.88 5.72
C ALA A 300 31.16 -30.85 5.32
N LEU A 301 32.44 -31.21 5.46
CA LEU A 301 33.54 -30.38 4.99
C LEU A 301 33.49 -30.17 3.48
N ALA A 302 33.21 -31.20 2.69
CA ALA A 302 33.09 -31.08 1.24
C ALA A 302 31.95 -30.13 0.83
N ALA A 303 30.78 -30.22 1.49
CA ALA A 303 29.68 -29.28 1.28
C ALA A 303 30.07 -27.84 1.66
N ALA A 304 30.75 -27.65 2.80
CA ALA A 304 31.25 -26.35 3.23
C ALA A 304 32.30 -25.77 2.27
N PHE A 305 33.24 -26.60 1.79
CA PHE A 305 34.24 -26.21 0.80
C PHE A 305 33.62 -25.88 -0.55
N ALA A 306 32.60 -26.62 -0.98
CA ALA A 306 31.85 -26.32 -2.19
C ALA A 306 31.17 -24.95 -2.11
N GLU A 307 30.49 -24.64 -1.00
CA GLU A 307 29.87 -23.33 -0.79
C GLU A 307 30.89 -22.21 -0.64
N ALA A 308 31.95 -22.41 0.13
CA ALA A 308 33.01 -21.42 0.28
C ALA A 308 33.71 -21.16 -1.07
N GLY A 309 33.97 -22.20 -1.85
CA GLY A 309 34.53 -22.09 -3.19
C GLY A 309 33.59 -21.36 -4.15
N ALA A 310 32.29 -21.67 -4.11
CA ALA A 310 31.28 -20.98 -4.90
C ALA A 310 31.14 -19.50 -4.52
N PHE A 311 31.18 -19.18 -3.23
CA PHE A 311 31.19 -17.82 -2.71
C PHE A 311 32.43 -17.05 -3.16
N VAL A 312 33.63 -17.62 -3.00
CA VAL A 312 34.89 -16.99 -3.45
C VAL A 312 34.88 -16.77 -4.97
N LEU A 313 34.40 -17.75 -5.73
CA LEU A 313 34.28 -17.64 -7.18
C LEU A 313 33.31 -16.52 -7.56
N GLN A 314 32.14 -16.43 -6.93
CA GLN A 314 31.17 -15.36 -7.16
C GLN A 314 31.69 -13.99 -6.69
N ALA A 315 32.47 -13.96 -5.62
CA ALA A 315 33.10 -12.77 -5.05
C ALA A 315 34.14 -12.18 -6.00
N TRP A 316 34.97 -13.02 -6.63
CA TRP A 316 36.14 -12.57 -7.42
C TRP A 316 35.89 -12.59 -8.92
N ARG A 317 35.05 -13.49 -9.43
CA ARG A 317 34.72 -13.66 -10.85
C ARG A 317 33.21 -13.55 -11.07
N PRO A 318 32.74 -13.09 -12.24
CA PRO A 318 31.32 -12.94 -12.51
C PRO A 318 30.66 -14.28 -12.87
N ILE A 319 30.86 -15.30 -12.01
CA ILE A 319 30.42 -16.67 -12.24
C ILE A 319 29.56 -17.10 -11.05
N ILE A 320 28.37 -17.63 -11.34
CA ILE A 320 27.51 -18.30 -10.36
C ILE A 320 27.67 -19.81 -10.55
N LEU A 321 28.23 -20.48 -9.54
CA LEU A 321 28.34 -21.93 -9.48
C LEU A 321 27.10 -22.52 -8.81
N ASP A 322 26.33 -23.32 -9.55
CA ASP A 322 25.18 -24.04 -8.97
C ASP A 322 25.68 -25.29 -8.23
N THR A 323 25.55 -25.27 -6.91
CA THR A 323 25.96 -26.34 -5.99
C THR A 323 24.77 -27.18 -5.49
N SER A 324 23.55 -26.89 -5.95
CA SER A 324 22.32 -27.56 -5.47
C SER A 324 22.39 -29.08 -5.64
N ALA A 325 22.81 -29.55 -6.82
CA ALA A 325 22.99 -30.97 -7.10
C ALA A 325 24.04 -31.62 -6.18
N TRP A 326 25.10 -30.88 -5.83
CA TRP A 326 26.16 -31.36 -4.95
C TRP A 326 25.63 -31.51 -3.52
N HIS A 327 24.83 -30.57 -3.01
CA HIS A 327 24.23 -30.72 -1.68
C HIS A 327 23.26 -31.89 -1.59
N VAL A 328 22.43 -32.09 -2.61
CA VAL A 328 21.51 -33.25 -2.68
C VAL A 328 22.30 -34.56 -2.68
N ALA A 329 23.39 -34.64 -3.45
CA ALA A 329 24.25 -35.82 -3.45
C ALA A 329 24.97 -36.03 -2.10
N VAL A 330 25.47 -34.96 -1.45
CA VAL A 330 26.07 -35.04 -0.10
C VAL A 330 25.06 -35.58 0.91
N LEU A 331 23.82 -35.06 0.92
CA LEU A 331 22.76 -35.54 1.80
C LEU A 331 22.41 -37.01 1.53
N GLY A 332 22.28 -37.40 0.27
CA GLY A 332 22.06 -38.79 -0.11
C GLY A 332 23.18 -39.72 0.37
N TYR A 333 24.44 -39.29 0.23
CA TYR A 333 25.60 -40.05 0.74
C TYR A 333 25.65 -40.10 2.26
N ALA A 334 25.28 -39.02 2.95
CA ALA A 334 25.20 -39.00 4.41
C ALA A 334 24.13 -39.98 4.92
N MET A 335 22.93 -39.98 4.32
CA MET A 335 21.87 -40.94 4.62
C MET A 335 22.30 -42.39 4.35
N LEU A 336 22.95 -42.65 3.21
CA LEU A 336 23.48 -43.98 2.90
C LEU A 336 24.53 -44.43 3.93
N THR A 337 25.39 -43.52 4.39
CA THR A 337 26.44 -43.82 5.38
C THR A 337 25.85 -44.11 6.76
N ILE A 338 24.87 -43.30 7.19
CA ILE A 338 24.17 -43.49 8.46
C ILE A 338 23.41 -44.82 8.45
N GLY A 339 22.65 -45.09 7.38
CA GLY A 339 21.88 -46.33 7.23
C GLY A 339 22.74 -47.59 7.20
N GLN A 340 24.04 -47.49 6.89
CA GLN A 340 24.98 -48.62 6.91
C GLN A 340 25.60 -48.88 8.29
N GLU A 341 25.72 -47.86 9.13
CA GLU A 341 26.26 -48.01 10.50
C GLU A 341 25.19 -48.42 11.51
N ILE A 342 23.92 -48.10 11.23
CA ILE A 342 22.80 -48.52 12.07
C ILE A 342 22.64 -50.04 11.95
N ASP A 343 23.39 -50.75 12.78
CA ASP A 343 23.20 -52.17 13.06
C ASP A 343 22.10 -52.27 14.11
N LEU A 344 20.88 -52.51 13.62
CA LEU A 344 19.66 -52.59 14.45
C LEU A 344 19.85 -53.55 15.64
N ARG A 345 20.69 -54.58 15.50
CA ARG A 345 21.00 -55.55 16.56
C ARG A 345 22.01 -55.03 17.59
N ARG A 346 22.97 -54.18 17.19
CA ARG A 346 23.95 -53.57 18.10
C ARG A 346 23.36 -52.48 18.98
N ILE A 347 22.38 -51.73 18.47
CA ILE A 347 21.65 -50.72 19.27
C ILE A 347 20.87 -51.39 20.40
N LEU A 348 20.21 -52.52 20.11
CA LEU A 348 19.52 -53.34 21.11
C LEU A 348 20.48 -53.96 22.15
N LEU A 349 21.71 -54.31 21.77
CA LEU A 349 22.71 -54.90 22.67
C LEU A 349 23.51 -53.86 23.48
N LEU A 350 23.69 -52.64 22.97
CA LEU A 350 24.35 -51.53 23.67
C LEU A 350 23.50 -51.00 24.83
N VAL A 351 22.17 -51.09 24.72
CA VAL A 351 21.23 -50.75 25.81
C VAL A 351 21.35 -51.72 26.98
N ALA A 352 21.65 -53.00 26.73
CA ALA A 352 21.68 -54.04 27.76
C ALA A 352 22.99 -54.12 28.58
N ASN A 353 24.11 -53.57 28.10
CA ASN A 353 25.44 -53.80 28.71
C ASN A 353 26.08 -52.54 29.34
N MET A 354 25.44 -51.37 29.25
CA MET A 354 25.92 -50.09 29.78
C MET A 354 25.45 -49.78 31.22
N GLU A 355 24.55 -50.59 31.77
CA GLU A 355 23.71 -50.18 32.91
C GLU A 355 24.42 -50.02 34.27
N LYS A 356 25.59 -50.63 34.52
CA LYS A 356 26.05 -50.75 35.92
C LYS A 356 27.27 -49.92 36.35
N LEU A 357 28.16 -49.52 35.45
CA LEU A 357 29.37 -48.73 35.79
C LEU A 357 29.36 -47.30 35.21
N HIS A 358 28.62 -47.06 34.11
CA HIS A 358 28.42 -45.70 33.60
C HIS A 358 27.26 -44.96 34.29
N ALA A 359 26.28 -45.67 34.89
CA ALA A 359 25.12 -45.03 35.51
C ALA A 359 25.52 -43.97 36.56
N GLN A 360 26.45 -44.28 37.46
CA GLN A 360 26.88 -43.33 38.52
C GLN A 360 27.65 -42.12 37.98
N ALA A 361 28.62 -42.34 37.07
CA ALA A 361 29.39 -41.24 36.48
C ALA A 361 28.54 -40.37 35.53
N VAL A 362 27.59 -40.98 34.82
CA VAL A 362 26.61 -40.27 33.98
C VAL A 362 25.61 -39.53 34.86
N LEU A 363 25.12 -40.10 35.96
CA LEU A 363 24.24 -39.41 36.91
C LEU A 363 24.89 -38.17 37.50
N ASP A 364 26.15 -38.28 37.98
CA ASP A 364 26.90 -37.13 38.50
C ASP A 364 27.12 -36.06 37.41
N GLN A 365 27.49 -36.48 36.19
CA GLN A 365 27.69 -35.57 35.06
C GLN A 365 26.37 -34.91 34.60
N VAL A 366 25.26 -35.67 34.56
CA VAL A 366 23.93 -35.20 34.15
C VAL A 366 23.36 -34.22 35.17
N ILE A 367 23.55 -34.47 36.47
CA ILE A 367 23.16 -33.52 37.52
C ILE A 367 24.01 -32.24 37.40
N MET A 368 25.32 -32.36 37.20
CA MET A 368 26.23 -31.21 37.09
C MET A 368 25.99 -30.34 35.84
N ASP A 369 25.66 -30.97 34.71
CA ASP A 369 25.41 -30.32 33.42
C ASP A 369 23.95 -29.97 33.18
N SER A 370 23.07 -30.21 34.16
CA SER A 370 21.66 -29.84 34.09
C SER A 370 21.50 -28.32 33.90
N PHE A 371 20.60 -27.96 32.98
CA PHE A 371 20.18 -26.57 32.77
C PHE A 371 19.31 -26.06 33.92
N GLU A 372 18.71 -26.95 34.70
CA GLU A 372 17.93 -26.65 35.89
C GLU A 372 18.82 -26.64 37.14
N GLY A 373 18.48 -25.78 38.09
CA GLY A 373 19.04 -25.82 39.42
C GLY A 373 18.62 -27.11 40.13
N ILE A 374 19.55 -28.00 40.42
CA ILE A 374 19.30 -29.24 41.17
C ILE A 374 20.11 -29.20 42.45
N VAL A 375 19.48 -29.46 43.60
CA VAL A 375 20.12 -29.64 44.91
C VAL A 375 19.58 -30.93 45.52
N VAL A 376 20.47 -31.90 45.77
CA VAL A 376 20.12 -33.17 46.42
C VAL A 376 20.64 -33.16 47.84
N ALA A 377 19.78 -33.47 48.81
CA ALA A 377 20.14 -33.58 50.22
C ALA A 377 19.81 -34.96 50.80
N ASP A 378 20.56 -35.40 51.80
CA ASP A 378 20.28 -36.63 52.56
C ASP A 378 19.27 -36.41 53.70
N ASP A 379 19.02 -37.47 54.46
CA ASP A 379 18.10 -37.53 55.61
C ASP A 379 18.50 -36.63 56.78
N GLU A 380 19.76 -36.19 56.83
CA GLU A 380 20.27 -35.22 57.81
C GLU A 380 20.28 -33.78 57.26
N GLY A 381 19.90 -33.58 55.98
CA GLY A 381 19.87 -32.28 55.32
C GLY A 381 21.24 -31.81 54.80
N HIS A 382 22.22 -32.71 54.65
CA HIS A 382 23.49 -32.42 54.01
C HIS A 382 23.40 -32.59 52.49
N ILE A 383 24.01 -31.65 51.78
CA ILE A 383 24.00 -31.61 50.32
C ILE A 383 24.90 -32.73 49.76
N GLN A 384 24.33 -33.59 48.93
CA GLN A 384 25.01 -34.71 48.25
C GLN A 384 25.44 -34.35 46.83
N ALA A 385 24.64 -33.56 46.12
CA ALA A 385 24.93 -33.10 44.76
C ALA A 385 24.28 -31.73 44.47
N VAL A 386 24.92 -30.92 43.62
CA VAL A 386 24.44 -29.60 43.18
C VAL A 386 24.76 -29.39 41.71
N SER A 387 23.80 -28.95 40.91
CA SER A 387 24.03 -28.60 39.50
C SER A 387 24.79 -27.28 39.33
N ARG A 388 25.48 -27.10 38.20
CA ARG A 388 26.11 -25.80 37.89
C ARG A 388 25.10 -24.66 37.78
N ALA A 389 23.89 -24.96 37.30
CA ALA A 389 22.80 -23.98 37.24
C ALA A 389 22.34 -23.56 38.64
N ALA A 390 22.23 -24.48 39.60
CA ALA A 390 21.84 -24.17 40.98
C ALA A 390 22.84 -23.21 41.65
N ALA A 391 24.13 -23.49 41.52
CA ALA A 391 25.17 -22.62 42.08
C ALA A 391 25.13 -21.20 41.50
N LYS A 392 24.84 -21.05 40.20
CA LYS A 392 24.73 -19.74 39.54
C LYS A 392 23.49 -18.96 39.97
N ILE A 393 22.35 -19.62 40.12
CA ILE A 393 21.07 -18.98 40.46
C ILE A 393 21.05 -18.55 41.93
N LEU A 394 21.54 -19.40 42.84
CA LEU A 394 21.43 -19.18 44.29
C LEU A 394 22.53 -18.26 44.85
N LYS A 395 23.78 -18.37 44.38
CA LYS A 395 24.91 -17.52 44.83
C LYS A 395 25.86 -17.18 43.67
N PRO A 396 25.56 -16.15 42.86
CA PRO A 396 26.41 -15.74 41.74
C PRO A 396 27.80 -15.31 42.24
N GLY A 397 28.86 -16.00 41.79
CA GLY A 397 30.25 -15.59 42.03
C GLY A 397 31.04 -16.35 43.11
N GLU A 398 30.41 -17.21 43.92
CA GLU A 398 31.12 -18.05 44.90
C GLU A 398 31.43 -19.46 44.33
N ARG A 399 32.72 -19.81 44.19
CA ARG A 399 33.16 -21.20 43.94
C ARG A 399 33.41 -21.92 45.26
N ARG A 400 32.35 -22.35 45.95
CA ARG A 400 32.47 -23.24 47.12
C ARG A 400 32.32 -24.71 46.72
N HIS A 401 32.84 -25.62 47.54
CA HIS A 401 32.50 -27.03 47.48
C HIS A 401 31.21 -27.23 48.28
N TRP A 402 30.08 -27.52 47.61
CA TRP A 402 28.76 -27.57 48.24
C TRP A 402 28.48 -28.90 48.93
N LYS A 403 29.17 -29.98 48.52
CA LYS A 403 28.95 -31.32 49.07
C LYS A 403 29.31 -31.36 50.57
N GLY A 404 28.44 -31.96 51.38
CA GLY A 404 28.58 -32.10 52.84
C GLY A 404 28.20 -30.87 53.68
N HIS A 405 27.76 -29.76 53.06
CA HIS A 405 27.22 -28.60 53.79
C HIS A 405 25.72 -28.75 54.02
N LEU A 406 25.18 -28.08 55.06
CA LEU A 406 23.74 -28.06 55.33
C LEU A 406 23.00 -27.15 54.34
N VAL A 407 21.82 -27.61 53.88
CA VAL A 407 20.97 -26.85 52.94
C VAL A 407 20.68 -25.42 53.43
N LYS A 408 20.43 -25.25 54.74
CA LYS A 408 20.09 -23.95 55.36
C LYS A 408 21.18 -22.87 55.24
N ASP A 409 22.44 -23.26 55.02
CA ASP A 409 23.58 -22.34 55.00
C ASP A 409 23.85 -21.78 53.58
N LEU A 410 23.36 -22.47 52.55
CA LEU A 410 23.68 -22.21 51.16
C LEU A 410 22.46 -21.93 50.27
N VAL A 411 21.27 -22.43 50.64
CA VAL A 411 20.01 -22.20 49.94
C VAL A 411 19.22 -21.09 50.67
N PRO A 412 18.61 -20.12 49.95
CA PRO A 412 17.74 -19.10 50.53
C PRO A 412 16.65 -19.72 51.42
N ALA A 413 16.28 -19.02 52.49
CA ALA A 413 15.37 -19.54 53.51
C ALA A 413 14.03 -19.99 52.90
N GLU A 414 13.56 -19.28 51.89
CA GLU A 414 12.31 -19.52 51.19
C GLU A 414 12.31 -20.83 50.40
N LEU A 415 13.45 -21.22 49.78
CA LEU A 415 13.61 -22.50 49.07
C LEU A 415 14.04 -23.65 50.01
N ALA A 416 14.62 -23.32 51.17
CA ALA A 416 15.03 -24.30 52.17
C ALA A 416 13.86 -24.79 53.06
N ILE A 417 12.76 -24.04 53.15
CA ILE A 417 11.55 -24.45 53.89
C ILE A 417 10.91 -25.70 53.26
N PRO A 418 10.55 -25.73 51.95
CA PRO A 418 9.95 -26.90 51.31
C PRO A 418 10.82 -28.16 51.40
N MET A 419 12.15 -28.01 51.29
CA MET A 419 13.06 -29.16 51.45
C MET A 419 13.03 -29.72 52.88
N ARG A 420 12.97 -28.87 53.90
CA ARG A 420 12.90 -29.32 55.30
C ARG A 420 11.58 -29.99 55.62
N GLU A 421 10.49 -29.45 55.10
CA GLU A 421 9.16 -30.05 55.23
C GLU A 421 9.13 -31.44 54.58
N ALA A 422 9.71 -31.59 53.38
CA ALA A 422 9.83 -32.87 52.71
C ALA A 422 10.72 -33.87 53.49
N VAL A 423 11.88 -33.45 54.00
CA VAL A 423 12.75 -34.30 54.85
C VAL A 423 12.00 -34.74 56.12
N SER A 424 11.27 -33.83 56.76
CA SER A 424 10.50 -34.13 57.98
C SER A 424 9.32 -35.08 57.69
N ALA A 425 8.58 -34.86 56.60
CA ALA A 425 7.49 -35.74 56.16
C ALA A 425 8.01 -37.16 55.86
N CYS A 426 9.13 -37.29 55.14
CA CYS A 426 9.76 -38.59 54.83
C CYS A 426 10.24 -39.31 56.10
N SER A 427 10.76 -38.58 57.10
CA SER A 427 11.14 -39.16 58.39
C SER A 427 9.95 -39.72 59.18
N GLN A 428 8.74 -39.25 58.89
CA GLN A 428 7.47 -39.73 59.47
C GLN A 428 6.78 -40.80 58.62
N GLY A 429 7.42 -41.22 57.52
CA GLY A 429 6.88 -42.24 56.60
C GLY A 429 5.88 -41.71 55.56
N LEU A 430 5.77 -40.39 55.40
CA LEU A 430 4.95 -39.75 54.38
C LEU A 430 5.79 -39.48 53.11
N TRP A 431 5.30 -39.97 51.98
CA TRP A 431 5.98 -39.93 50.67
C TRP A 431 5.10 -39.25 49.64
N GLU A 432 4.94 -37.95 49.77
CA GLU A 432 4.19 -37.15 48.80
C GLU A 432 5.16 -36.52 47.80
N GLU A 433 4.88 -36.67 46.50
CA GLU A 433 5.57 -35.89 45.47
C GLU A 433 5.17 -34.43 45.61
N GLY A 434 6.14 -33.53 45.71
CA GLY A 434 5.87 -32.11 45.74
C GLY A 434 5.23 -31.64 44.44
N ALA A 435 4.18 -30.83 44.55
CA ALA A 435 3.63 -30.13 43.38
C ALA A 435 4.67 -29.15 42.81
N LEU A 436 4.54 -28.85 41.51
CA LEU A 436 5.29 -27.76 40.90
C LEU A 436 4.79 -26.44 41.50
N CYS A 437 5.69 -25.73 42.18
CA CYS A 437 5.39 -24.51 42.90
C CYS A 437 6.13 -23.34 42.27
N GLU A 438 5.54 -22.16 42.30
CA GLU A 438 6.18 -20.92 41.87
C GLU A 438 6.34 -19.98 43.04
N MET A 439 7.45 -19.25 43.06
CA MET A 439 7.70 -18.25 44.08
C MET A 439 8.55 -17.08 43.56
N SER A 440 8.38 -15.92 44.18
CA SER A 440 9.22 -14.75 43.93
C SER A 440 10.39 -14.71 44.92
N LEU A 441 11.62 -14.70 44.42
CA LEU A 441 12.82 -14.39 45.20
C LEU A 441 13.20 -12.92 45.02
N ARG A 442 13.43 -12.22 46.13
CA ARG A 442 13.98 -10.86 46.12
C ARG A 442 15.50 -10.91 46.06
N GLY A 443 16.10 -10.35 45.00
CA GLY A 443 17.55 -10.23 44.87
C GLY A 443 18.17 -9.19 45.82
N SER A 444 19.50 -9.12 45.89
CA SER A 444 20.25 -8.11 46.68
C SER A 444 20.21 -6.68 46.08
N GLY A 445 19.33 -6.46 45.10
CA GLY A 445 18.94 -5.21 44.50
C GLY A 445 17.49 -5.40 44.04
N SER A 446 16.76 -4.33 43.74
CA SER A 446 15.30 -4.30 43.45
C SER A 446 14.77 -5.20 42.31
N SER A 447 15.53 -6.17 41.80
CA SER A 447 15.08 -7.21 40.86
C SER A 447 14.38 -8.37 41.58
N GLU A 448 13.09 -8.53 41.32
CA GLU A 448 12.31 -9.72 41.66
C GLU A 448 12.57 -10.83 40.62
N ARG A 449 12.84 -12.05 41.08
CA ARG A 449 13.01 -13.23 40.21
C ARG A 449 11.90 -14.23 40.47
N VAL A 450 11.32 -14.78 39.42
CA VAL A 450 10.31 -15.85 39.52
C VAL A 450 10.99 -17.20 39.36
N ILE A 451 10.99 -17.98 40.43
CA ILE A 451 11.53 -19.34 40.47
C ILE A 451 10.38 -20.33 40.47
N GLU A 452 10.40 -21.23 39.50
CA GLU A 452 9.55 -22.41 39.50
C GLU A 452 10.37 -23.56 40.07
N TYR A 453 9.85 -24.26 41.08
CA TYR A 453 10.57 -25.31 41.80
C TYR A 453 9.67 -26.51 42.13
N MET A 454 10.30 -27.65 42.36
CA MET A 454 9.66 -28.89 42.80
C MET A 454 10.58 -29.59 43.81
N VAL A 455 9.98 -30.23 44.81
CA VAL A 455 10.69 -31.05 45.78
C VAL A 455 10.23 -32.49 45.66
N THR A 456 11.16 -33.39 45.34
CA THR A 456 10.87 -34.80 45.11
C THR A 456 11.66 -35.66 46.09
N PRO A 457 11.01 -36.36 47.02
CA PRO A 457 11.66 -37.37 47.84
C PRO A 457 11.89 -38.65 47.03
N SER A 458 12.99 -39.36 47.27
CA SER A 458 13.30 -40.63 46.62
C SER A 458 13.86 -41.64 47.63
N ARG A 459 13.29 -42.85 47.64
CA ARG A 459 13.73 -43.95 48.50
C ARG A 459 14.89 -44.68 47.83
N LEU A 460 15.99 -44.84 48.55
CA LEU A 460 17.10 -45.67 48.14
C LEU A 460 16.93 -47.05 48.78
N SER A 461 16.60 -48.06 47.99
CA SER A 461 16.56 -49.45 48.46
C SER A 461 17.96 -49.86 48.93
N GLY A 462 18.10 -50.07 50.25
CA GLY A 462 19.34 -50.52 50.85
C GLY A 462 19.79 -51.84 50.23
N GLY A 463 20.96 -51.82 49.57
CA GLY A 463 21.62 -53.05 49.16
C GLY A 463 21.98 -53.90 50.39
N VAL A 464 22.01 -55.22 50.20
CA VAL A 464 22.45 -56.16 51.22
C VAL A 464 23.93 -55.90 51.50
N THR A 465 24.27 -55.58 52.75
CA THR A 465 25.66 -55.44 53.18
C THR A 465 26.37 -56.79 53.11
N ALA A 466 27.70 -56.80 53.01
CA ALA A 466 28.50 -58.04 52.92
C ALA A 466 28.26 -59.03 54.10
N ASP A 467 27.68 -58.54 55.21
CA ASP A 467 27.33 -59.29 56.42
C ASP A 467 25.86 -59.73 56.49
N GLY A 468 25.07 -59.57 55.42
CA GLY A 468 23.69 -60.09 55.34
C GLY A 468 22.64 -59.35 56.18
N LEU A 469 23.00 -58.21 56.79
CA LEU A 469 22.06 -57.33 57.49
C LEU A 469 21.44 -56.33 56.51
N ALA A 470 20.11 -56.23 56.55
CA ALA A 470 19.34 -55.22 55.82
C ALA A 470 19.76 -53.83 56.30
N SER A 471 20.33 -53.03 55.39
CA SER A 471 20.58 -51.60 55.65
C SER A 471 19.24 -50.90 55.85
N ALA A 472 19.17 -50.00 56.84
CA ALA A 472 18.03 -49.10 56.99
C ALA A 472 17.72 -48.39 55.66
N ASP A 473 16.43 -48.22 55.36
CA ASP A 473 15.98 -47.46 54.18
C ASP A 473 16.51 -46.04 54.28
N ARG A 474 17.42 -45.67 53.37
CA ARG A 474 17.88 -44.30 53.22
C ARG A 474 17.00 -43.58 52.21
N PHE A 475 16.82 -42.28 52.40
CA PHE A 475 16.10 -41.44 51.46
C PHE A 475 16.90 -40.19 51.14
N ILE A 476 16.64 -39.64 49.96
CA ILE A 476 17.19 -38.36 49.52
C ILE A 476 16.04 -37.44 49.13
N VAL A 477 16.24 -36.15 49.30
CA VAL A 477 15.31 -35.12 48.87
C VAL A 477 15.98 -34.30 47.77
N CYS A 478 15.36 -34.25 46.61
CA CYS A 478 15.81 -33.48 45.45
C CYS A 478 14.99 -32.22 45.31
N LEU A 479 15.63 -31.06 45.28
CA LEU A 479 15.04 -29.78 44.87
C LEU A 479 15.48 -29.49 43.44
N SER A 480 14.53 -29.46 42.50
CA SER A 480 14.73 -28.95 41.15
C SER A 480 14.08 -27.57 41.02
N PHE A 481 14.74 -26.62 40.37
CA PHE A 481 14.23 -25.27 40.18
C PHE A 481 14.82 -24.59 38.94
N ARG A 482 14.04 -23.69 38.34
CA ARG A 482 14.49 -22.87 37.20
C ARG A 482 14.04 -21.42 37.33
N ASP A 483 14.87 -20.52 36.82
CA ASP A 483 14.52 -19.10 36.72
C ASP A 483 13.67 -18.90 35.46
N ILE A 484 12.38 -18.59 35.65
CA ILE A 484 11.43 -18.35 34.57
C ILE A 484 11.13 -16.86 34.41
N THR A 485 11.93 -15.96 34.98
CA THR A 485 11.68 -14.52 34.96
C THR A 485 11.57 -13.98 33.53
N ASP A 486 12.57 -14.26 32.69
CA ASP A 486 12.57 -13.81 31.28
C ASP A 486 11.44 -14.44 30.47
N ARG A 487 11.14 -15.72 30.75
CA ARG A 487 10.02 -16.43 30.11
C ARG A 487 8.68 -15.80 30.48
N ARG A 488 8.44 -15.53 31.77
CA ARG A 488 7.21 -14.88 32.26
C ARG A 488 7.09 -13.45 31.75
N LEU A 489 8.18 -12.69 31.67
CA LEU A 489 8.19 -11.35 31.09
C LEU A 489 7.92 -11.38 29.58
N ALA A 490 8.52 -12.34 28.86
CA ALA A 490 8.27 -12.54 27.43
C ALA A 490 6.83 -13.00 27.16
N GLU A 491 6.30 -13.93 27.95
CA GLU A 491 4.91 -14.40 27.87
C GLU A 491 3.93 -13.24 28.11
N LYS A 492 4.11 -12.46 29.19
CA LYS A 492 3.29 -11.26 29.45
C LYS A 492 3.40 -10.23 28.32
N ARG A 493 4.58 -10.06 27.74
CA ARG A 493 4.78 -9.14 26.62
C ARG A 493 4.14 -9.64 25.33
N LEU A 494 4.21 -10.93 25.05
CA LEU A 494 3.55 -11.56 23.90
C LEU A 494 2.04 -11.49 24.05
N GLU A 495 1.51 -11.78 25.22
CA GLU A 495 0.08 -11.64 25.54
C GLU A 495 -0.38 -10.19 25.38
N TYR A 496 0.43 -9.23 25.85
CA TYR A 496 0.15 -7.81 25.62
C TYR A 496 0.16 -7.44 24.13
N LEU A 497 1.18 -7.85 23.37
CA LEU A 497 1.29 -7.56 21.93
C LEU A 497 0.20 -8.24 21.09
N ALA A 498 -0.29 -9.40 21.52
CA ALA A 498 -1.38 -10.10 20.87
C ALA A 498 -2.73 -9.40 21.07
N ARG A 499 -2.88 -8.58 22.13
CA ARG A 499 -4.17 -8.01 22.53
C ARG A 499 -4.25 -6.48 22.47
N TYR A 500 -3.13 -5.77 22.30
CA TYR A 500 -3.06 -4.30 22.38
C TYR A 500 -2.24 -3.68 21.25
N ASP A 501 -2.70 -2.52 20.76
CA ASP A 501 -1.99 -1.64 19.82
C ASP A 501 -0.83 -0.94 20.51
N THR A 502 0.37 -1.10 19.95
CA THR A 502 1.62 -0.56 20.54
C THR A 502 1.73 0.96 20.47
N LEU A 503 1.00 1.62 19.57
CA LEU A 503 1.04 3.08 19.45
C LEU A 503 0.16 3.77 20.49
N THR A 504 -1.10 3.34 20.60
CA THR A 504 -2.13 3.99 21.43
C THR A 504 -2.30 3.34 22.79
N GLY A 505 -1.90 2.07 22.96
CA GLY A 505 -2.14 1.28 24.17
C GLY A 505 -3.58 0.77 24.30
N LEU A 506 -4.43 1.00 23.30
CA LEU A 506 -5.78 0.44 23.22
C LEU A 506 -5.73 -1.05 22.86
N PRO A 507 -6.76 -1.83 23.21
CA PRO A 507 -7.04 -3.12 22.57
C PRO A 507 -6.88 -3.07 21.04
N ASN A 508 -6.31 -4.11 20.46
CA ASN A 508 -6.21 -4.26 19.01
C ASN A 508 -7.47 -4.92 18.44
N ARG A 509 -7.51 -5.07 17.11
CA ARG A 509 -8.59 -5.75 16.40
C ARG A 509 -8.88 -7.15 16.95
N ASP A 510 -7.86 -7.96 17.22
CA ASP A 510 -8.05 -9.35 17.65
C ASP A 510 -8.73 -9.44 19.02
N HIS A 511 -8.31 -8.60 19.97
CA HIS A 511 -8.94 -8.52 21.29
C HIS A 511 -10.37 -7.98 21.22
N PHE A 512 -10.65 -7.02 20.33
CA PHE A 512 -12.02 -6.55 20.11
C PHE A 512 -12.92 -7.64 19.55
N MET A 513 -12.46 -8.38 18.55
CA MET A 513 -13.23 -9.48 17.94
C MET A 513 -13.48 -10.61 18.93
N GLU A 514 -12.50 -10.94 19.78
CA GLU A 514 -12.64 -11.90 20.88
C GLU A 514 -13.73 -11.44 21.86
N ALA A 515 -13.66 -10.18 22.33
CA ALA A 515 -14.65 -9.63 23.27
C ALA A 515 -16.06 -9.52 22.67
N LEU A 516 -16.18 -9.20 21.38
CA LEU A 516 -17.47 -9.19 20.67
C LEU A 516 -18.03 -10.62 20.56
N GLY A 517 -17.20 -11.60 20.22
CA GLY A 517 -17.59 -13.02 20.22
C GLY A 517 -18.08 -13.49 21.58
N ASP A 518 -17.32 -13.21 22.64
CA ASP A 518 -17.68 -13.53 24.02
C ASP A 518 -19.02 -12.91 24.45
N LEU A 519 -19.30 -11.68 24.00
CA LEU A 519 -20.56 -11.00 24.29
C LEU A 519 -21.74 -11.68 23.57
N LEU A 520 -21.57 -12.02 22.30
CA LEU A 520 -22.60 -12.68 21.49
C LEU A 520 -22.90 -14.10 21.97
N ASP A 521 -21.87 -14.85 22.37
CA ASP A 521 -21.99 -16.19 22.93
C ASP A 521 -22.76 -16.21 24.25
N ARG A 522 -22.69 -15.12 25.02
CA ARG A 522 -23.41 -14.92 26.28
C ARG A 522 -24.81 -14.34 26.10
N GLU A 523 -25.28 -14.18 24.85
CA GLU A 523 -26.53 -13.51 24.50
C GLU A 523 -26.63 -12.10 25.11
N GLY A 524 -25.49 -11.41 25.18
CA GLY A 524 -25.40 -10.05 25.71
C GLY A 524 -26.04 -9.04 24.75
N SER A 525 -26.67 -8.01 25.33
CA SER A 525 -27.13 -6.83 24.58
C SER A 525 -26.04 -5.76 24.57
N GLY A 526 -26.00 -4.98 23.48
CA GLY A 526 -25.01 -3.93 23.28
C GLY A 526 -25.08 -3.33 21.89
N ALA A 527 -24.03 -2.62 21.53
CA ALA A 527 -23.87 -2.05 20.20
C ALA A 527 -22.39 -1.97 19.81
N VAL A 528 -22.12 -2.02 18.51
CA VAL A 528 -20.80 -1.75 17.95
C VAL A 528 -20.83 -0.39 17.29
N LEU A 529 -19.90 0.47 17.68
CA LEU A 529 -19.62 1.72 17.00
C LEU A 529 -18.27 1.57 16.29
N PHE A 530 -18.21 1.94 15.03
CA PHE A 530 -16.98 1.94 14.25
C PHE A 530 -16.76 3.33 13.69
N PHE A 531 -15.61 3.94 13.96
CA PHE A 531 -15.38 5.32 13.61
C PHE A 531 -13.99 5.56 13.05
N ASP A 532 -13.93 6.55 12.17
CA ASP A 532 -12.74 6.91 11.41
C ASP A 532 -12.53 8.43 11.45
N LEU A 533 -11.27 8.86 11.39
CA LEU A 533 -10.91 10.27 11.40
C LEU A 533 -10.94 10.86 9.98
N ASP A 534 -11.94 11.71 9.73
CA ASP A 534 -12.12 12.32 8.42
C ASP A 534 -10.89 13.15 8.03
N ARG A 535 -10.38 12.85 6.83
CA ARG A 535 -9.23 13.56 6.23
C ARG A 535 -7.96 13.47 7.08
N PHE A 536 -7.78 12.45 7.91
CA PHE A 536 -6.54 12.22 8.66
C PHE A 536 -5.30 12.16 7.75
N ASN A 537 -5.45 11.64 6.53
CA ASN A 537 -4.39 11.67 5.52
C ASN A 537 -3.87 13.09 5.25
N ILE A 538 -4.72 14.12 5.27
CA ILE A 538 -4.28 15.52 5.11
C ILE A 538 -3.34 15.93 6.25
N VAL A 539 -3.56 15.45 7.48
CA VAL A 539 -2.67 15.70 8.61
C VAL A 539 -1.31 15.04 8.38
N ASN A 540 -1.29 13.79 7.90
CA ASN A 540 -0.05 13.08 7.56
C ASN A 540 0.70 13.76 6.40
N ASP A 541 -0.03 14.16 5.37
CA ASP A 541 0.53 14.80 4.17
C ASP A 541 1.10 16.19 4.52
N THR A 542 0.44 16.92 5.43
CA THR A 542 0.84 18.29 5.80
C THR A 542 1.92 18.31 6.89
N PHE A 543 1.88 17.41 7.87
CA PHE A 543 2.73 17.47 9.07
C PHE A 543 3.62 16.23 9.29
N GLY A 544 3.51 15.21 8.43
CA GLY A 544 4.24 13.95 8.50
C GLY A 544 3.65 12.94 9.48
N TYR A 545 3.98 11.67 9.26
CA TYR A 545 3.48 10.53 10.07
C TYR A 545 3.76 10.65 11.57
N GLY A 546 4.87 11.28 11.97
CA GLY A 546 5.17 11.50 13.40
C GLY A 546 4.13 12.39 14.10
N MET A 547 3.57 13.38 13.40
CA MET A 547 2.50 14.22 13.93
C MET A 547 1.17 13.45 13.93
N GLY A 548 0.90 12.67 12.88
CA GLY A 548 -0.24 11.76 12.82
C GLY A 548 -0.26 10.77 13.99
N ASP A 549 0.88 10.18 14.33
CA ASP A 549 1.03 9.27 15.47
C ASP A 549 0.69 9.93 16.82
N LEU A 550 1.12 11.18 17.01
CA LEU A 550 0.79 11.94 18.21
C LEU A 550 -0.70 12.32 18.25
N LEU A 551 -1.28 12.66 17.10
CA LEU A 551 -2.72 12.90 16.98
C LEU A 551 -3.52 11.64 17.31
N LEU A 552 -3.14 10.48 16.79
CA LEU A 552 -3.79 9.19 17.09
C LEU A 552 -3.75 8.86 18.58
N LYS A 553 -2.64 9.14 19.26
CA LYS A 553 -2.55 9.01 20.73
C LYS A 553 -3.50 9.96 21.46
N ALA A 554 -3.64 11.19 20.97
CA ALA A 554 -4.54 12.18 21.56
C ALA A 554 -6.02 11.83 21.33
N VAL A 555 -6.35 11.34 20.13
CA VAL A 555 -7.67 10.79 19.77
C VAL A 555 -7.99 9.61 20.68
N ALA A 556 -7.10 8.63 20.80
CA ALA A 556 -7.30 7.47 21.66
C ALA A 556 -7.61 7.86 23.12
N ARG A 557 -6.86 8.82 23.69
CA ARG A 557 -7.13 9.33 25.04
C ARG A 557 -8.51 9.98 25.14
N ARG A 558 -8.86 10.86 24.19
CA ARG A 558 -10.16 11.55 24.21
C ARG A 558 -11.32 10.58 24.04
N SER A 559 -11.18 9.57 23.17
CA SER A 559 -12.16 8.50 23.00
C SER A 559 -12.34 7.68 24.28
N GLN A 560 -11.26 7.39 25.04
CA GLN A 560 -11.35 6.70 26.33
C GLN A 560 -12.09 7.51 27.40
N GLU A 561 -11.98 8.84 27.37
CA GLU A 561 -12.71 9.72 28.30
C GLU A 561 -14.22 9.70 28.02
N LEU A 562 -14.61 9.56 26.75
CA LEU A 562 -16.01 9.48 26.32
C LEU A 562 -16.61 8.08 26.49
N LEU A 563 -15.79 7.04 26.36
CA LEU A 563 -16.17 5.63 26.46
C LEU A 563 -15.38 4.93 27.57
N PRO A 564 -15.66 5.24 28.85
CA PRO A 564 -14.96 4.62 29.97
C PRO A 564 -15.40 3.16 30.19
N PRO A 565 -14.64 2.38 30.98
CA PRO A 565 -15.05 1.04 31.40
C PRO A 565 -16.46 1.06 32.02
N PRO A 566 -17.33 0.07 31.71
CA PRO A 566 -17.01 -1.24 31.16
C PRO A 566 -16.92 -1.32 29.62
N HIS A 567 -17.15 -0.24 28.88
CA HIS A 567 -17.07 -0.25 27.42
C HIS A 567 -15.65 -0.56 26.93
N LEU A 568 -15.55 -1.27 25.80
CA LEU A 568 -14.26 -1.63 25.20
C LEU A 568 -14.00 -0.74 23.99
N LEU A 569 -12.92 0.03 24.03
CA LEU A 569 -12.44 0.81 22.91
C LEU A 569 -11.19 0.13 22.31
N ALA A 570 -11.14 -0.02 21.01
CA ALA A 570 -10.04 -0.66 20.28
C ALA A 570 -9.60 0.18 19.08
N ARG A 571 -8.34 -0.01 18.65
CA ARG A 571 -7.83 0.53 17.39
C ARG A 571 -7.63 -0.61 16.39
N PHE A 572 -8.23 -0.47 15.21
CA PHE A 572 -8.24 -1.50 14.18
C PHE A 572 -7.04 -1.37 13.22
N GLY A 573 -6.52 -0.16 13.07
CA GLY A 573 -5.37 0.16 12.23
C GLY A 573 -5.54 1.53 11.58
N GLY A 574 -4.46 2.17 11.13
CA GLY A 574 -4.55 3.50 10.53
C GLY A 574 -5.24 4.52 11.45
N ASP A 575 -6.30 5.13 10.94
CA ASP A 575 -7.23 6.08 11.56
C ASP A 575 -8.53 5.45 12.09
N GLU A 576 -8.66 4.13 12.05
CA GLU A 576 -9.88 3.40 12.40
C GLU A 576 -9.91 2.93 13.86
N PHE A 577 -11.04 3.19 14.52
CA PHE A 577 -11.32 2.80 15.90
C PHE A 577 -12.68 2.11 16.01
N ALA A 578 -12.80 1.20 16.98
CA ALA A 578 -14.05 0.50 17.27
C ALA A 578 -14.37 0.59 18.75
N ALA A 579 -15.63 0.77 19.09
CA ALA A 579 -16.13 0.72 20.45
C ALA A 579 -17.23 -0.34 20.58
N LEU A 580 -17.13 -1.16 21.61
CA LEU A 580 -18.14 -2.13 22.01
C LEU A 580 -18.85 -1.59 23.24
N TRP A 581 -20.09 -1.17 23.04
CA TRP A 581 -20.99 -0.80 24.10
C TRP A 581 -21.53 -2.06 24.76
N LEU A 582 -21.39 -2.16 26.09
CA LEU A 582 -21.77 -3.34 26.87
C LEU A 582 -23.01 -3.00 27.68
N GLY A 583 -24.04 -3.84 27.56
CA GLY A 583 -25.32 -3.68 28.25
C GLY A 583 -26.42 -3.13 27.34
N PRO A 584 -27.68 -3.23 27.80
CA PRO A 584 -28.83 -2.76 27.02
C PRO A 584 -28.77 -1.25 26.86
N VAL A 585 -28.93 -0.77 25.63
CA VAL A 585 -28.93 0.66 25.29
C VAL A 585 -30.06 0.96 24.33
N GLY A 586 -30.75 2.09 24.54
CA GLY A 586 -31.77 2.57 23.61
C GLY A 586 -31.13 3.25 22.39
N ILE A 587 -31.85 3.26 21.26
CA ILE A 587 -31.38 3.93 20.04
C ILE A 587 -31.07 5.41 20.32
N ASP A 588 -31.99 6.13 20.98
CA ASP A 588 -31.83 7.56 21.30
C ASP A 588 -30.60 7.86 22.19
N GLU A 589 -30.29 6.97 23.14
CA GLU A 589 -29.11 7.12 24.02
C GLU A 589 -27.81 6.91 23.24
N LEU A 590 -27.81 5.90 22.36
CA LEU A 590 -26.66 5.60 21.52
C LEU A 590 -26.43 6.65 20.43
N GLU A 591 -27.52 7.21 19.89
CA GLU A 591 -27.50 8.33 18.94
C GLU A 591 -26.86 9.56 19.59
N LEU A 592 -27.30 9.92 20.80
CA LEU A 592 -26.73 11.04 21.56
C LEU A 592 -25.24 10.82 21.87
N MET A 593 -24.86 9.58 22.24
CA MET A 593 -23.46 9.24 22.48
C MET A 593 -22.62 9.34 21.21
N ALA A 594 -23.11 8.85 20.08
CA ALA A 594 -22.41 8.95 18.80
C ALA A 594 -22.27 10.40 18.33
N GLN A 595 -23.30 11.23 18.55
CA GLN A 595 -23.21 12.65 18.30
C GLN A 595 -22.13 13.32 19.17
N HIS A 596 -22.11 13.05 20.47
CA HIS A 596 -21.05 13.57 21.35
C HIS A 596 -19.67 13.09 20.93
N LEU A 597 -19.53 11.82 20.49
CA LEU A 597 -18.27 11.28 20.00
C LEU A 597 -17.79 12.06 18.76
N VAL A 598 -18.66 12.29 17.77
CA VAL A 598 -18.34 13.09 16.58
C VAL A 598 -17.91 14.51 16.97
N GLU A 599 -18.68 15.19 17.82
CA GLU A 599 -18.42 16.57 18.24
C GLU A 599 -17.08 16.71 18.98
N HIS A 600 -16.84 15.86 20.00
CA HIS A 600 -15.63 15.95 20.81
C HIS A 600 -14.39 15.48 20.06
N LEU A 601 -14.50 14.51 19.15
CA LEU A 601 -13.38 14.14 18.28
C LEU A 601 -13.10 15.21 17.24
N SER A 602 -14.09 16.02 16.88
CA SER A 602 -13.91 17.14 15.96
C SER A 602 -13.27 18.38 16.60
N ASP A 603 -13.22 18.43 17.94
CA ASP A 603 -12.57 19.53 18.66
C ASP A 603 -11.07 19.63 18.38
N PRO A 604 -10.51 20.84 18.22
CA PRO A 604 -9.09 20.99 17.93
C PRO A 604 -8.17 20.35 18.99
N TYR A 605 -7.14 19.65 18.52
CA TYR A 605 -6.11 19.02 19.32
C TYR A 605 -4.90 19.94 19.46
N GLN A 606 -4.33 20.01 20.66
CA GLN A 606 -3.04 20.64 20.91
C GLN A 606 -1.97 19.56 20.94
N VAL A 607 -1.20 19.43 19.87
CA VAL A 607 -0.18 18.39 19.69
C VAL A 607 1.14 19.05 19.34
N ASP A 608 2.15 18.88 20.20
CA ASP A 608 3.50 19.44 20.02
C ASP A 608 3.51 20.95 19.71
N GLY A 609 2.66 21.71 20.42
CA GLY A 609 2.53 23.16 20.26
C GLY A 609 1.76 23.62 19.01
N LYS A 610 1.19 22.70 18.23
CA LYS A 610 0.35 23.00 17.06
C LYS A 610 -1.11 22.65 17.32
N ARG A 611 -2.01 23.43 16.71
CA ARG A 611 -3.44 23.19 16.74
C ARG A 611 -3.87 22.41 15.49
N LEU A 612 -4.34 21.18 15.67
CA LEU A 612 -4.82 20.29 14.61
C LEU A 612 -6.34 20.12 14.72
N SER A 613 -7.03 19.98 13.59
CA SER A 613 -8.46 19.67 13.55
C SER A 613 -8.67 18.52 12.58
N VAL A 614 -9.43 17.51 13.00
CA VAL A 614 -9.87 16.39 12.16
C VAL A 614 -11.36 16.21 12.38
N GLY A 615 -12.10 15.76 11.37
CA GLY A 615 -13.49 15.33 11.58
C GLY A 615 -13.52 13.90 12.08
N ALA A 616 -14.71 13.42 12.48
CA ALA A 616 -14.93 12.01 12.77
C ALA A 616 -16.27 11.56 12.18
N SER A 617 -16.27 10.40 11.53
CA SER A 617 -17.49 9.74 11.06
C SER A 617 -17.71 8.45 11.85
N VAL A 618 -18.95 8.14 12.20
CA VAL A 618 -19.29 6.98 13.05
C VAL A 618 -20.38 6.10 12.41
N GLY A 619 -20.09 4.83 12.19
CA GLY A 619 -21.08 3.79 11.91
C GLY A 619 -21.54 3.12 13.21
N ILE A 620 -22.81 2.74 13.29
CA ILE A 620 -23.41 2.13 14.48
C ILE A 620 -24.20 0.89 14.08
N THR A 621 -24.05 -0.21 14.81
CA THR A 621 -24.89 -1.42 14.66
C THR A 621 -25.31 -1.92 16.04
N MET A 622 -26.62 -2.08 16.22
CA MET A 622 -27.19 -2.66 17.43
C MET A 622 -26.99 -4.18 17.43
N LEU A 623 -26.64 -4.75 18.58
CA LEU A 623 -26.57 -6.20 18.74
C LEU A 623 -27.97 -6.73 19.08
N GLY A 624 -28.52 -7.57 18.21
CA GLY A 624 -29.85 -8.18 18.34
C GLY A 624 -29.81 -9.70 18.37
N GLU A 625 -30.94 -10.35 18.71
CA GLU A 625 -31.00 -11.81 18.93
C GLU A 625 -30.71 -12.67 17.69
N ALA A 626 -30.91 -12.12 16.48
CA ALA A 626 -30.90 -12.87 15.22
C ALA A 626 -29.54 -12.93 14.51
N GLU A 627 -28.64 -11.96 14.77
CA GLU A 627 -27.38 -11.81 14.04
C GLU A 627 -26.21 -12.02 15.01
N ARG A 628 -25.65 -13.24 15.02
CA ARG A 628 -24.66 -13.69 16.02
C ARG A 628 -23.24 -13.89 15.46
N ASP A 629 -22.99 -13.46 14.24
CA ASP A 629 -21.66 -13.56 13.62
C ASP A 629 -20.93 -12.21 13.75
N PRO A 630 -19.82 -12.13 14.53
CA PRO A 630 -19.00 -10.93 14.62
C PRO A 630 -18.59 -10.35 13.26
N ALA A 631 -18.34 -11.19 12.25
CA ALA A 631 -17.92 -10.73 10.93
C ALA A 631 -19.06 -10.00 10.19
N ILE A 632 -20.30 -10.45 10.35
CA ILE A 632 -21.48 -9.81 9.77
C ILE A 632 -21.75 -8.48 10.47
N ILE A 633 -21.68 -8.44 11.81
CA ILE A 633 -21.84 -7.21 12.59
C ILE A 633 -20.78 -6.17 12.20
N MET A 634 -19.52 -6.58 12.06
CA MET A 634 -18.45 -5.69 11.62
C MET A 634 -18.64 -5.18 10.18
N LYS A 635 -19.20 -6.02 9.29
CA LYS A 635 -19.57 -5.58 7.94
C LYS A 635 -20.71 -4.55 7.98
N ASN A 636 -21.73 -4.81 8.79
CA ASN A 636 -22.91 -3.95 8.92
C ASN A 636 -22.53 -2.56 9.47
N VAL A 637 -21.68 -2.51 10.50
CA VAL A 637 -21.20 -1.24 11.06
C VAL A 637 -20.29 -0.48 10.09
N ASP A 638 -19.47 -1.17 9.30
CA ASP A 638 -18.63 -0.55 8.26
C ASP A 638 -19.47 0.04 7.10
N THR A 639 -20.53 -0.67 6.67
CA THR A 639 -21.49 -0.13 5.70
C THR A 639 -22.15 1.15 6.22
N ALA A 640 -22.51 1.19 7.50
CA ALA A 640 -23.07 2.38 8.13
C ALA A 640 -22.05 3.53 8.22
N LEU A 641 -20.80 3.24 8.58
CA LEU A 641 -19.70 4.22 8.60
C LEU A 641 -19.47 4.83 7.21
N HIS A 642 -19.44 3.99 6.16
CA HIS A 642 -19.34 4.47 4.79
C HIS A 642 -20.49 5.40 4.41
N ARG A 643 -21.72 5.12 4.85
CA ARG A 643 -22.86 6.01 4.61
C ARG A 643 -22.70 7.35 5.33
N ALA A 644 -22.22 7.36 6.58
CA ALA A 644 -21.91 8.59 7.31
C ALA A 644 -20.87 9.45 6.58
N LYS A 645 -19.77 8.84 6.10
CA LYS A 645 -18.74 9.52 5.31
C LYS A 645 -19.29 10.12 4.01
N ARG A 646 -20.17 9.41 3.30
CA ARG A 646 -20.77 9.90 2.05
C ARG A 646 -21.77 11.04 2.26
N ALA A 647 -22.37 11.15 3.44
CA ALA A 647 -23.25 12.27 3.79
C ALA A 647 -22.50 13.59 4.09
N GLY A 648 -21.19 13.65 3.83
CA GLY A 648 -20.35 14.84 4.02
C GLY A 648 -19.26 14.67 5.08
N GLY A 649 -19.20 13.53 5.76
CA GLY A 649 -18.35 13.30 6.93
C GLY A 649 -18.84 14.07 8.16
N GLY A 650 -18.19 13.89 9.31
CA GLY A 650 -18.55 14.59 10.54
C GLY A 650 -19.95 14.24 11.06
N SER A 651 -20.41 13.01 10.82
CA SER A 651 -21.76 12.55 11.19
C SER A 651 -21.75 11.10 11.65
N HIS A 652 -22.89 10.62 12.15
CA HIS A 652 -23.07 9.23 12.53
C HIS A 652 -24.23 8.59 11.76
N CYS A 653 -24.22 7.26 11.62
CA CYS A 653 -25.26 6.53 10.92
C CYS A 653 -25.48 5.13 11.51
N PHE A 654 -26.73 4.73 11.71
CA PHE A 654 -27.10 3.38 12.13
C PHE A 654 -27.24 2.45 10.93
N HIS A 655 -26.79 1.20 11.03
CA HIS A 655 -27.01 0.23 9.97
C HIS A 655 -28.50 -0.07 9.77
N GLU A 656 -28.96 0.00 8.52
CA GLU A 656 -30.28 -0.42 8.09
C GLU A 656 -30.15 -1.46 6.96
N ALA A 657 -31.02 -2.48 6.94
CA ALA A 657 -30.99 -3.51 5.88
C ALA A 657 -31.14 -2.96 4.45
N SER A 658 -31.67 -1.73 4.29
CA SER A 658 -31.75 -1.02 3.01
C SER A 658 -30.38 -0.62 2.45
N MET A 659 -29.35 -0.53 3.29
CA MET A 659 -28.01 -0.05 2.92
C MET A 659 -27.22 -1.07 2.10
N ASP A 660 -27.30 -2.36 2.43
CA ASP A 660 -26.65 -3.43 1.68
C ASP A 660 -27.14 -3.46 0.22
N ALA A 661 -28.45 -3.28 0.01
CA ALA A 661 -29.04 -3.22 -1.32
C ALA A 661 -28.55 -2.00 -2.12
N ALA A 662 -28.40 -0.85 -1.47
CA ALA A 662 -27.88 0.37 -2.12
C ALA A 662 -26.40 0.23 -2.50
N LEU A 663 -25.59 -0.40 -1.64
CA LEU A 663 -24.18 -0.66 -1.93
C LEU A 663 -24.01 -1.64 -3.10
N GLN A 664 -24.79 -2.72 -3.12
CA GLN A 664 -24.79 -3.67 -4.24
C GLN A 664 -25.30 -3.04 -5.54
N ALA A 665 -26.39 -2.27 -5.49
CA ALA A 665 -26.94 -1.57 -6.64
C ALA A 665 -25.91 -0.60 -7.25
N ARG A 666 -25.11 0.05 -6.40
CA ARG A 666 -24.05 0.95 -6.82
C ARG A 666 -22.88 0.21 -7.47
N GLN A 667 -22.36 -0.87 -6.86
CA GLN A 667 -21.29 -1.68 -7.48
C GLN A 667 -21.73 -2.21 -8.85
N LYS A 668 -23.00 -2.59 -8.98
CA LYS A 668 -23.59 -2.98 -10.26
C LYS A 668 -23.60 -1.81 -11.25
N LEU A 669 -23.98 -0.62 -10.80
CA LEU A 669 -23.98 0.61 -11.62
C LEU A 669 -22.56 0.98 -12.11
N GLU A 670 -21.53 0.78 -11.29
CA GLU A 670 -20.12 1.02 -11.65
C GLU A 670 -19.69 0.16 -12.84
N VAL A 671 -20.06 -1.12 -12.84
CA VAL A 671 -19.78 -2.03 -13.97
C VAL A 671 -20.60 -1.65 -15.20
N GLU A 672 -21.90 -1.40 -15.02
CA GLU A 672 -22.83 -1.06 -16.11
C GLU A 672 -22.45 0.26 -16.82
N LEU A 673 -21.85 1.23 -16.12
CA LEU A 673 -21.42 2.51 -16.68
C LEU A 673 -20.29 2.38 -17.73
N TRP A 674 -19.34 1.47 -17.52
CA TRP A 674 -18.27 1.19 -18.50
C TRP A 674 -18.83 0.58 -19.78
N ASP A 675 -19.75 -0.39 -19.63
CA ASP A 675 -20.42 -1.03 -20.76
C ASP A 675 -21.34 -0.06 -21.53
N ALA A 676 -22.02 0.84 -20.80
CA ALA A 676 -22.93 1.82 -21.38
C ALA A 676 -22.23 2.79 -22.35
N LEU A 677 -20.99 3.18 -22.05
CA LEU A 677 -20.20 4.05 -22.91
C LEU A 677 -19.84 3.35 -24.23
N ALA A 678 -19.36 2.10 -24.15
CA ALA A 678 -19.05 1.29 -25.33
C ALA A 678 -20.29 0.97 -26.18
N GLY A 679 -21.44 0.77 -25.51
CA GLY A 679 -22.73 0.44 -26.13
C GLY A 679 -23.53 1.64 -26.67
N GLN A 680 -22.98 2.86 -26.67
CA GLN A 680 -23.67 4.09 -27.12
C GLN A 680 -25.03 4.33 -26.43
N GLN A 681 -25.11 4.06 -25.13
CA GLN A 681 -26.36 4.16 -24.36
C GLN A 681 -26.65 5.57 -23.82
N PHE A 682 -25.74 6.51 -24.00
CA PHE A 682 -25.90 7.91 -23.58
C PHE A 682 -26.52 8.77 -24.69
N GLN A 683 -27.34 9.74 -24.29
CA GLN A 683 -28.02 10.70 -25.15
C GLN A 683 -27.95 12.10 -24.53
N VAL A 684 -28.08 13.15 -25.35
CA VAL A 684 -28.12 14.54 -24.88
C VAL A 684 -29.53 15.07 -25.09
N PHE A 685 -30.15 15.51 -24.01
CA PHE A 685 -31.40 16.25 -24.03
C PHE A 685 -31.08 17.73 -23.82
N TYR A 686 -31.95 18.60 -24.30
CA TYR A 686 -31.74 20.04 -24.26
C TYR A 686 -32.90 20.67 -23.51
N GLN A 687 -32.61 21.49 -22.51
CA GLN A 687 -33.63 22.25 -21.80
C GLN A 687 -33.59 23.71 -22.25
N PRO A 688 -34.72 24.29 -22.68
CA PRO A 688 -34.75 25.65 -23.19
C PRO A 688 -34.63 26.70 -22.09
N GLN A 689 -33.85 27.74 -22.39
CA GLN A 689 -33.69 28.95 -21.60
C GLN A 689 -34.36 30.12 -22.32
N PHE A 690 -35.22 30.84 -21.62
CA PHE A 690 -36.00 31.95 -22.20
C PHE A 690 -35.62 33.29 -21.59
N ASP A 691 -35.68 34.33 -22.42
CA ASP A 691 -35.78 35.71 -21.94
C ASP A 691 -37.14 35.90 -21.28
N LEU A 692 -37.15 36.23 -19.99
CA LEU A 692 -38.38 36.41 -19.24
C LEU A 692 -39.16 37.64 -19.67
N ALA A 693 -38.50 38.67 -20.24
CA ALA A 693 -39.15 39.89 -20.71
C ALA A 693 -39.81 39.70 -22.08
N GLY A 694 -39.08 39.14 -23.05
CA GLY A 694 -39.52 38.98 -24.44
C GLY A 694 -40.14 37.63 -24.79
N GLY A 695 -40.04 36.61 -23.92
CA GLY A 695 -40.53 35.25 -24.17
C GLY A 695 -39.79 34.53 -25.30
N MET A 696 -38.62 35.01 -25.70
CA MET A 696 -37.82 34.44 -26.78
C MET A 696 -36.84 33.39 -26.24
N LEU A 697 -36.65 32.31 -26.99
CA LEU A 697 -35.61 31.32 -26.72
C LEU A 697 -34.23 31.95 -26.93
N ILE A 698 -33.40 31.96 -25.88
CA ILE A 698 -32.06 32.56 -25.88
C ILE A 698 -30.95 31.52 -25.84
N GLY A 699 -31.23 30.35 -25.29
CA GLY A 699 -30.22 29.30 -25.12
C GLY A 699 -30.85 27.95 -24.78
N VAL A 700 -30.01 26.94 -24.71
CA VAL A 700 -30.34 25.62 -24.20
C VAL A 700 -29.24 25.09 -23.31
N GLU A 701 -29.62 24.36 -22.27
CA GLU A 701 -28.70 23.58 -21.46
C GLU A 701 -28.67 22.14 -21.95
N ALA A 702 -27.47 21.61 -22.23
CA ALA A 702 -27.27 20.22 -22.59
C ALA A 702 -27.19 19.33 -21.35
N LEU A 703 -28.13 18.39 -21.27
CA LEU A 703 -28.33 17.51 -20.15
C LEU A 703 -28.16 16.05 -20.58
N MET A 704 -27.17 15.39 -20.02
CA MET A 704 -26.89 13.99 -20.29
C MET A 704 -28.03 13.09 -19.79
N ARG A 705 -28.39 12.08 -20.58
CA ARG A 705 -29.37 11.04 -20.25
C ARG A 705 -28.78 9.68 -20.54
N TRP A 706 -28.91 8.76 -19.61
CA TRP A 706 -28.53 7.37 -19.81
C TRP A 706 -29.77 6.53 -20.08
N ARG A 707 -29.84 5.94 -21.27
CA ARG A 707 -30.90 5.00 -21.65
C ARG A 707 -30.40 3.57 -21.45
N HIS A 708 -30.58 3.05 -20.25
CA HIS A 708 -30.24 1.68 -19.90
C HIS A 708 -31.21 0.68 -20.58
N PRO A 709 -30.72 -0.45 -21.14
CA PRO A 709 -31.55 -1.43 -21.84
C PRO A 709 -32.69 -2.01 -21.00
N GLU A 710 -32.41 -2.35 -19.73
CA GLU A 710 -33.39 -2.90 -18.79
C GLU A 710 -34.13 -1.84 -17.97
N ARG A 711 -33.43 -0.84 -17.41
CA ARG A 711 -33.99 0.16 -16.48
C ARG A 711 -34.65 1.36 -17.16
N GLY A 712 -34.53 1.50 -18.48
CA GLY A 712 -35.00 2.71 -19.17
C GLY A 712 -34.10 3.92 -18.87
N PHE A 713 -34.67 5.11 -18.66
CA PHE A 713 -33.88 6.30 -18.37
C PHE A 713 -33.41 6.34 -16.92
N VAL A 714 -32.10 6.24 -16.72
CA VAL A 714 -31.47 6.37 -15.40
C VAL A 714 -31.26 7.85 -15.09
N PRO A 715 -31.71 8.37 -13.93
CA PRO A 715 -31.56 9.77 -13.57
C PRO A 715 -30.08 10.19 -13.43
N PRO A 716 -29.70 11.40 -13.88
CA PRO A 716 -28.33 11.92 -13.72
C PRO A 716 -27.81 11.89 -12.29
N GLY A 717 -28.66 12.19 -11.30
CA GLY A 717 -28.28 12.14 -9.88
C GLY A 717 -27.91 10.74 -9.36
N GLU A 718 -28.26 9.66 -10.07
CA GLU A 718 -27.87 8.30 -9.71
C GLU A 718 -26.50 7.93 -10.28
N PHE A 719 -26.23 8.29 -11.54
CA PHE A 719 -25.05 7.79 -12.27
C PHE A 719 -23.89 8.77 -12.38
N ILE A 720 -24.13 10.09 -12.35
CA ILE A 720 -23.05 11.10 -12.44
C ILE A 720 -22.09 10.99 -11.23
N PRO A 721 -22.55 10.89 -9.97
CA PRO A 721 -21.64 10.75 -8.83
C PRO A 721 -20.77 9.51 -8.93
N VAL A 722 -21.35 8.40 -9.41
CA VAL A 722 -20.62 7.14 -9.61
C VAL A 722 -19.59 7.29 -10.73
N ALA A 723 -19.95 7.93 -11.85
CA ALA A 723 -19.05 8.23 -12.95
C ALA A 723 -17.88 9.15 -12.53
N GLU A 724 -18.10 10.10 -11.62
CA GLU A 724 -17.04 10.95 -11.05
C GLU A 724 -16.05 10.13 -10.22
N GLU A 725 -16.56 9.30 -9.33
CA GLU A 725 -15.75 8.50 -8.41
C GLU A 725 -14.85 7.49 -9.16
N ILE A 726 -15.36 6.86 -10.23
CA ILE A 726 -14.58 5.92 -11.05
C ILE A 726 -13.73 6.61 -12.14
N GLY A 727 -13.77 7.94 -12.24
CA GLY A 727 -12.98 8.72 -13.20
C GLY A 727 -13.50 8.68 -14.65
N LEU A 728 -14.77 8.33 -14.88
CA LEU A 728 -15.38 8.26 -16.20
C LEU A 728 -15.85 9.63 -16.74
N MET A 729 -15.96 10.65 -15.87
CA MET A 729 -16.45 11.98 -16.26
C MET A 729 -15.58 12.70 -17.28
N ASP A 730 -14.29 12.41 -17.36
CA ASP A 730 -13.42 13.00 -18.38
C ASP A 730 -13.89 12.58 -19.78
N THR A 731 -14.15 11.28 -19.96
CA THR A 731 -14.62 10.71 -21.23
C THR A 731 -16.08 11.10 -21.54
N LEU A 732 -16.96 11.06 -20.54
CA LEU A 732 -18.37 11.41 -20.73
C LEU A 732 -18.54 12.90 -21.01
N GLY A 733 -17.81 13.76 -20.31
CA GLY A 733 -17.89 15.20 -20.50
C GLY A 733 -17.35 15.63 -21.86
N GLU A 734 -16.25 15.04 -22.34
CA GLU A 734 -15.77 15.25 -23.72
C GLU A 734 -16.83 14.82 -24.75
N TRP A 735 -17.45 13.65 -24.56
CA TRP A 735 -18.51 13.16 -25.44
C TRP A 735 -19.73 14.08 -25.48
N VAL A 736 -20.24 14.53 -24.32
CA VAL A 736 -21.38 15.45 -24.24
C VAL A 736 -21.05 16.77 -24.93
N LEU A 737 -19.88 17.35 -24.65
CA LEU A 737 -19.47 18.62 -25.24
C LEU A 737 -19.40 18.55 -26.77
N HIS A 738 -18.79 17.49 -27.31
CA HIS A 738 -18.73 17.28 -28.76
C HIS A 738 -20.13 17.14 -29.37
N ARG A 739 -20.98 16.29 -28.80
CA ARG A 739 -22.33 16.05 -29.32
C ARG A 739 -23.22 17.27 -29.26
N ALA A 740 -23.19 18.00 -28.13
CA ALA A 740 -23.97 19.21 -27.97
C ALA A 740 -23.51 20.31 -28.93
N CYS A 741 -22.20 20.50 -29.11
CA CYS A 741 -21.69 21.48 -30.06
C CYS A 741 -22.04 21.13 -31.51
N GLU A 742 -21.90 19.85 -31.92
CA GLU A 742 -22.27 19.36 -33.26
C GLU A 742 -23.75 19.62 -33.57
N GLU A 743 -24.63 19.46 -32.59
CA GLU A 743 -26.08 19.64 -32.77
C GLU A 743 -26.47 21.12 -32.83
N VAL A 744 -26.06 21.92 -31.84
CA VAL A 744 -26.44 23.35 -31.75
C VAL A 744 -25.77 24.21 -32.83
N ALA A 745 -24.66 23.76 -33.41
CA ALA A 745 -24.07 24.39 -34.59
C ALA A 745 -25.04 24.45 -35.79
N ARG A 746 -25.99 23.51 -35.89
CA ARG A 746 -27.02 23.46 -36.95
C ARG A 746 -28.18 24.42 -36.70
N TRP A 747 -28.31 24.95 -35.48
CA TRP A 747 -29.41 25.82 -35.09
C TRP A 747 -29.10 27.29 -35.44
N PRO A 748 -30.13 28.16 -35.56
CA PRO A 748 -29.95 29.58 -35.86
C PRO A 748 -28.93 30.26 -34.94
N GLY A 749 -28.12 31.15 -35.51
CA GLY A 749 -26.89 31.68 -34.91
C GLY A 749 -27.02 32.51 -33.63
N THR A 750 -28.22 32.64 -33.06
CA THR A 750 -28.48 33.39 -31.82
C THR A 750 -28.64 32.50 -30.58
N VAL A 751 -28.88 31.19 -30.74
CA VAL A 751 -29.11 30.29 -29.60
C VAL A 751 -27.76 29.89 -28.98
N LYS A 752 -27.61 30.17 -27.69
CA LYS A 752 -26.46 29.71 -26.87
C LYS A 752 -26.63 28.26 -26.43
N LEU A 753 -25.51 27.58 -26.24
CA LEU A 753 -25.41 26.23 -25.69
C LEU A 753 -24.69 26.32 -24.34
N ALA A 754 -25.34 25.89 -23.28
CA ALA A 754 -24.74 25.70 -21.98
C ALA A 754 -24.39 24.22 -21.75
N VAL A 755 -23.19 23.93 -21.25
CA VAL A 755 -22.72 22.57 -20.96
C VAL A 755 -22.09 22.53 -19.56
N ASN A 756 -22.59 21.61 -18.73
CA ASN A 756 -22.04 21.33 -17.41
C ASN A 756 -20.66 20.69 -17.48
N VAL A 757 -19.75 21.18 -16.64
CA VAL A 757 -18.37 20.67 -16.56
C VAL A 757 -18.04 20.33 -15.10
N SER A 758 -17.58 19.10 -14.87
CA SER A 758 -17.23 18.68 -13.50
C SER A 758 -15.89 19.28 -13.06
N PRO A 759 -15.67 19.49 -11.75
CA PRO A 759 -14.39 19.95 -11.22
C PRO A 759 -13.20 19.03 -11.54
N ALA A 760 -13.45 17.74 -11.72
CA ALA A 760 -12.43 16.75 -12.07
C ALA A 760 -11.84 17.03 -13.46
N GLN A 761 -12.66 17.46 -14.42
CA GLN A 761 -12.23 17.77 -15.79
C GLN A 761 -11.28 18.98 -15.85
N PHE A 762 -11.45 19.95 -14.94
CA PHE A 762 -10.51 21.08 -14.80
C PHE A 762 -9.16 20.68 -14.18
N SER A 763 -9.13 19.57 -13.44
CA SER A 763 -7.95 19.15 -12.67
C SER A 763 -7.12 18.09 -13.40
N ARG A 764 -7.76 17.20 -14.18
CA ARG A 764 -7.14 16.01 -14.80
C ARG A 764 -6.89 16.15 -16.31
N GLY A 765 -7.61 17.03 -16.99
CA GLY A 765 -7.55 17.20 -18.46
C GLY A 765 -7.08 18.58 -18.92
N ASP A 766 -6.68 18.69 -20.19
CA ASP A 766 -6.54 19.99 -20.85
C ASP A 766 -7.89 20.45 -21.41
N MET A 767 -8.72 21.02 -20.54
CA MET A 767 -10.04 21.53 -20.90
C MET A 767 -9.98 22.57 -22.03
N THR A 768 -8.86 23.31 -22.17
CA THR A 768 -8.69 24.27 -23.26
C THR A 768 -8.64 23.56 -24.61
N LYS A 769 -7.89 22.46 -24.70
CA LYS A 769 -7.82 21.63 -25.90
C LYS A 769 -9.14 20.94 -26.22
N ILE A 770 -9.79 20.36 -25.22
CA ILE A 770 -11.06 19.63 -25.41
C ILE A 770 -12.11 20.56 -26.00
N VAL A 771 -12.27 21.77 -25.43
CA VAL A 771 -13.22 22.76 -25.94
C VAL A 771 -12.83 23.28 -27.32
N ALA A 772 -11.55 23.59 -27.54
CA ALA A 772 -11.07 24.04 -28.85
C ALA A 772 -11.33 22.99 -29.95
N ALA A 773 -11.11 21.71 -29.65
CA ALA A 773 -11.39 20.60 -30.55
C ALA A 773 -12.90 20.47 -30.84
N ALA A 774 -13.75 20.60 -29.82
CA ALA A 774 -15.20 20.55 -29.99
C ALA A 774 -15.73 21.69 -30.87
N LEU A 775 -15.25 22.92 -30.66
CA LEU A 775 -15.61 24.09 -31.48
C LEU A 775 -15.10 23.92 -32.92
N ALA A 776 -13.84 23.53 -33.11
CA ALA A 776 -13.24 23.36 -34.43
C ALA A 776 -13.97 22.28 -35.27
N ARG A 777 -14.37 21.19 -34.62
CA ARG A 777 -15.07 20.08 -35.29
C ARG A 777 -16.53 20.38 -35.59
N SER A 778 -17.23 21.06 -34.68
CA SER A 778 -18.66 21.39 -34.85
C SER A 778 -18.90 22.60 -35.75
N GLY A 779 -17.94 23.53 -35.81
CA GLY A 779 -18.13 24.85 -36.42
C GLY A 779 -18.97 25.80 -35.57
N LEU A 780 -19.27 25.46 -34.31
CA LEU A 780 -19.99 26.34 -33.39
C LEU A 780 -19.12 27.57 -33.07
N SER A 781 -19.70 28.77 -33.18
CA SER A 781 -19.04 30.01 -32.75
C SER A 781 -18.78 29.96 -31.24
N ALA A 782 -17.55 30.25 -30.81
CA ALA A 782 -17.17 30.20 -29.40
C ALA A 782 -18.05 31.06 -28.47
N GLN A 783 -18.57 32.20 -28.97
CA GLN A 783 -19.48 33.09 -28.23
C GLN A 783 -20.86 32.47 -27.97
N ARG A 784 -21.19 31.38 -28.64
CA ARG A 784 -22.42 30.60 -28.42
C ARG A 784 -22.23 29.50 -27.39
N LEU A 785 -21.00 29.20 -26.96
CA LEU A 785 -20.74 28.20 -25.92
C LEU A 785 -20.63 28.89 -24.55
N GLU A 786 -21.39 28.38 -23.59
CA GLU A 786 -21.33 28.72 -22.18
C GLU A 786 -20.98 27.45 -21.40
N LEU A 787 -19.97 27.52 -20.52
CA LEU A 787 -19.59 26.40 -19.66
C LEU A 787 -20.12 26.66 -18.25
N GLU A 788 -20.87 25.71 -17.73
CA GLU A 788 -21.44 25.77 -16.39
C GLU A 788 -20.50 25.07 -15.41
N ILE A 789 -20.17 25.77 -14.32
CA ILE A 789 -19.26 25.30 -13.28
C ILE A 789 -19.90 25.47 -11.91
N THR A 790 -19.67 24.53 -11.00
CA THR A 790 -20.18 24.61 -9.63
C THR A 790 -19.30 25.49 -8.75
N GLU A 791 -19.90 26.04 -7.68
CA GLU A 791 -19.20 26.86 -6.69
C GLU A 791 -17.99 26.16 -6.04
N SER A 792 -18.09 24.84 -5.86
CA SER A 792 -17.03 24.00 -5.26
C SER A 792 -15.70 24.05 -6.02
N LEU A 793 -15.73 24.30 -7.33
CA LEU A 793 -14.53 24.46 -8.16
C LEU A 793 -13.78 25.75 -7.78
N LEU A 794 -14.49 26.81 -7.41
CA LEU A 794 -13.92 28.13 -7.11
C LEU A 794 -13.31 28.20 -5.70
N ILE A 795 -13.83 27.41 -4.76
CA ILE A 795 -13.37 27.39 -3.35
C ILE A 795 -11.93 26.87 -3.22
N ARG A 796 -11.46 26.02 -4.15
CA ARG A 796 -10.14 25.38 -4.07
C ARG A 796 -8.95 26.32 -4.33
N GLU A 797 -9.15 27.64 -4.48
CA GLU A 797 -8.13 28.68 -4.74
C GLU A 797 -6.93 28.22 -5.61
N ASN A 798 -7.22 27.62 -6.77
CA ASN A 798 -6.20 27.04 -7.65
C ASN A 798 -5.84 27.99 -8.81
N ALA A 799 -4.62 28.54 -8.79
CA ALA A 799 -4.06 29.33 -9.91
C ALA A 799 -4.18 28.65 -11.30
N PRO A 800 -4.07 27.30 -11.42
CA PRO A 800 -4.31 26.61 -12.70
C PRO A 800 -5.73 26.79 -13.26
N VAL A 801 -6.77 26.75 -12.42
CA VAL A 801 -8.18 26.86 -12.86
C VAL A 801 -8.45 28.24 -13.44
N GLN A 802 -7.97 29.29 -12.76
CA GLN A 802 -8.10 30.67 -13.23
C GLN A 802 -7.40 30.87 -14.59
N ALA A 803 -6.22 30.28 -14.79
CA ALA A 803 -5.49 30.35 -16.05
C ALA A 803 -6.24 29.65 -17.20
N ILE A 804 -6.83 28.47 -16.95
CA ILE A 804 -7.65 27.74 -17.93
C ILE A 804 -8.89 28.57 -18.31
N MET A 805 -9.64 29.06 -17.33
CA MET A 805 -10.83 29.88 -17.58
C MET A 805 -10.48 31.14 -18.37
N SER A 806 -9.37 31.81 -18.02
CA SER A 806 -8.91 33.00 -18.75
C SER A 806 -8.57 32.69 -20.21
N ARG A 807 -7.91 31.56 -20.49
CA ARG A 807 -7.60 31.12 -21.87
C ARG A 807 -8.87 30.84 -22.66
N LEU A 808 -9.80 30.08 -22.10
CA LEU A 808 -11.10 29.82 -22.72
C LEU A 808 -11.87 31.12 -22.97
N LYS A 809 -11.77 32.10 -22.06
CA LYS A 809 -12.36 33.42 -22.24
C LYS A 809 -11.78 34.18 -23.44
N THR A 810 -10.48 34.06 -23.71
CA THR A 810 -9.86 34.64 -24.92
C THR A 810 -10.37 34.04 -26.22
N LEU A 811 -10.92 32.82 -26.19
CA LEU A 811 -11.60 32.22 -27.35
C LEU A 811 -13.01 32.78 -27.56
N GLY A 812 -13.57 33.50 -26.58
CA GLY A 812 -14.91 34.08 -26.61
C GLY A 812 -15.98 33.27 -25.87
N ILE A 813 -15.60 32.23 -25.13
CA ILE A 813 -16.51 31.37 -24.35
C ILE A 813 -17.02 32.11 -23.11
N SER A 814 -18.26 31.85 -22.71
CA SER A 814 -18.85 32.39 -21.48
C SER A 814 -18.82 31.37 -20.34
N PHE A 815 -18.80 31.83 -19.09
CA PHE A 815 -18.89 30.97 -17.90
C PHE A 815 -20.12 31.30 -17.08
N ALA A 816 -20.89 30.27 -16.73
CA ALA A 816 -21.97 30.36 -15.78
C ALA A 816 -21.58 29.68 -14.47
N LEU A 817 -21.88 30.33 -13.35
CA LEU A 817 -21.76 29.75 -12.02
C LEU A 817 -23.09 29.09 -11.65
N ASP A 818 -23.05 27.78 -11.52
CA ASP A 818 -24.18 26.91 -11.20
C ASP A 818 -24.36 26.71 -9.70
N ASP A 819 -25.58 26.35 -9.28
CA ASP A 819 -25.99 26.09 -7.88
C ASP A 819 -25.72 27.25 -6.88
N PHE A 820 -25.77 28.50 -7.33
CA PHE A 820 -25.38 29.65 -6.50
C PHE A 820 -26.28 29.81 -5.25
N GLY A 821 -25.64 29.83 -4.07
CA GLY A 821 -26.30 30.06 -2.77
C GLY A 821 -26.49 28.83 -1.90
N THR A 822 -26.11 27.64 -2.38
CA THR A 822 -26.19 26.38 -1.62
C THR A 822 -24.90 26.07 -0.82
N GLY A 823 -23.84 26.88 -0.96
CA GLY A 823 -22.52 26.70 -0.35
C GLY A 823 -21.89 27.94 0.31
N TYR A 824 -20.59 27.87 0.62
CA TYR A 824 -19.82 28.94 1.28
C TYR A 824 -19.41 30.06 0.29
N SER A 825 -20.35 30.91 -0.10
CA SER A 825 -20.07 31.97 -1.08
C SER A 825 -19.25 33.12 -0.48
N SER A 826 -17.95 33.14 -0.78
CA SER A 826 -17.15 34.35 -0.62
C SER A 826 -17.24 35.20 -1.88
N LEU A 827 -17.90 36.36 -1.78
CA LEU A 827 -17.96 37.42 -2.80
C LEU A 827 -16.59 37.75 -3.41
N SER A 828 -15.51 37.48 -2.67
CA SER A 828 -14.13 37.68 -3.14
C SER A 828 -13.76 36.83 -4.36
N TYR A 829 -14.37 35.65 -4.57
CA TYR A 829 -14.06 34.78 -5.71
C TYR A 829 -14.77 35.21 -6.98
N LEU A 830 -16.01 35.69 -6.90
CA LEU A 830 -16.74 36.22 -8.06
C LEU A 830 -15.99 37.36 -8.75
N ARG A 831 -15.18 38.12 -7.99
CA ARG A 831 -14.32 39.18 -8.53
C ARG A 831 -13.03 38.65 -9.19
N LYS A 832 -12.50 37.51 -8.74
CA LYS A 832 -11.22 36.94 -9.20
C LYS A 832 -11.36 36.12 -10.49
N PHE A 833 -12.50 35.47 -10.69
CA PHE A 833 -12.75 34.58 -11.84
C PHE A 833 -13.59 35.26 -12.93
N PRO A 834 -13.38 34.93 -14.22
CA PRO A 834 -14.11 35.55 -15.33
C PRO A 834 -15.51 34.92 -15.51
N ILE A 835 -16.40 35.14 -14.53
CA ILE A 835 -17.80 34.66 -14.54
C ILE A 835 -18.69 35.67 -15.27
N ASP A 836 -19.58 35.17 -16.14
CA ASP A 836 -20.53 36.00 -16.92
C ASP A 836 -21.97 35.89 -16.43
N THR A 837 -22.36 34.70 -15.97
CA THR A 837 -23.74 34.38 -15.63
C THR A 837 -23.79 33.72 -14.25
N ILE A 838 -24.78 34.09 -13.43
CA ILE A 838 -25.11 33.41 -12.18
C ILE A 838 -26.42 32.66 -12.38
N LYS A 839 -26.43 31.36 -12.08
CA LYS A 839 -27.64 30.54 -12.07
C LYS A 839 -28.13 30.41 -10.63
N ILE A 840 -29.36 30.88 -10.36
CA ILE A 840 -29.99 30.80 -9.04
C ILE A 840 -30.60 29.42 -8.90
N ASP A 841 -30.15 28.68 -7.90
CA ASP A 841 -30.62 27.32 -7.63
C ASP A 841 -32.13 27.26 -7.39
N ARG A 842 -32.71 26.14 -7.82
CA ARG A 842 -34.14 25.84 -7.71
C ARG A 842 -34.65 25.95 -6.27
N SER A 843 -33.85 25.63 -5.25
CA SER A 843 -34.28 25.67 -3.85
C SER A 843 -34.79 27.05 -3.43
N PHE A 844 -34.16 28.12 -3.94
CA PHE A 844 -34.61 29.50 -3.70
C PHE A 844 -35.81 29.89 -4.56
N ILE A 845 -35.95 29.34 -5.77
CA ILE A 845 -37.07 29.64 -6.67
C ILE A 845 -38.37 28.96 -6.24
N LEU A 846 -38.30 27.78 -5.61
CA LEU A 846 -39.47 27.06 -5.09
C LEU A 846 -40.31 27.89 -4.11
N GLY A 847 -39.67 28.72 -3.28
CA GLY A 847 -40.34 29.59 -2.32
C GLY A 847 -40.99 30.84 -2.92
N VAL A 848 -40.58 31.27 -4.11
CA VAL A 848 -41.06 32.51 -4.74
C VAL A 848 -42.47 32.30 -5.34
N PRO A 849 -43.42 33.25 -5.19
CA PRO A 849 -43.33 34.54 -4.48
C PRO A 849 -43.81 34.51 -3.01
N ARG A 850 -44.12 33.34 -2.46
CA ARG A 850 -44.87 33.23 -1.18
C ARG A 850 -43.98 33.34 0.06
N ASP A 851 -42.75 32.87 -0.06
CA ASP A 851 -41.73 32.95 0.98
C ASP A 851 -40.95 34.27 0.87
N ARG A 852 -41.07 35.10 1.91
CA ARG A 852 -40.40 36.41 1.97
C ARG A 852 -38.88 36.28 2.03
N GLU A 853 -38.37 35.24 2.67
CA GLU A 853 -36.92 35.03 2.80
C GLU A 853 -36.33 34.64 1.45
N ALA A 854 -36.93 33.66 0.77
CA ALA A 854 -36.56 33.28 -0.60
C ALA A 854 -36.59 34.48 -1.57
N VAL A 855 -37.66 35.30 -1.53
CA VAL A 855 -37.76 36.51 -2.35
C VAL A 855 -36.64 37.52 -2.05
N ALA A 856 -36.32 37.74 -0.77
CA ALA A 856 -35.25 38.66 -0.37
C ALA A 856 -33.87 38.19 -0.85
N ILE A 857 -33.59 36.88 -0.77
CA ILE A 857 -32.35 36.27 -1.26
C ILE A 857 -32.25 36.46 -2.77
N VAL A 858 -33.28 36.06 -3.53
CA VAL A 858 -33.30 36.21 -4.99
C VAL A 858 -33.09 37.67 -5.41
N GLN A 859 -33.74 38.62 -4.73
CA GLN A 859 -33.57 40.04 -5.01
C GLN A 859 -32.15 40.53 -4.73
N ALA A 860 -31.52 40.05 -3.65
CA ALA A 860 -30.13 40.37 -3.33
C ALA A 860 -29.16 39.83 -4.38
N VAL A 861 -29.37 38.59 -4.85
CA VAL A 861 -28.56 37.98 -5.91
C VAL A 861 -28.68 38.76 -7.22
N ILE A 862 -29.89 39.15 -7.62
CA ILE A 862 -30.12 39.97 -8.83
C ILE A 862 -29.39 41.32 -8.73
N ALA A 863 -29.51 42.01 -7.59
CA ALA A 863 -28.86 43.30 -7.38
C ALA A 863 -27.32 43.20 -7.39
N MET A 864 -26.78 42.12 -6.80
CA MET A 864 -25.35 41.83 -6.81
C MET A 864 -24.84 41.55 -8.22
N ALA A 865 -25.50 40.67 -8.96
CA ALA A 865 -25.14 40.33 -10.34
C ALA A 865 -25.12 41.58 -11.23
N ALA A 866 -26.15 42.43 -11.12
CA ALA A 866 -26.20 43.70 -11.84
C ALA A 866 -25.04 44.64 -11.47
N SER A 867 -24.60 44.64 -10.21
CA SER A 867 -23.46 45.46 -9.74
C SER A 867 -22.11 44.96 -10.25
N LEU A 868 -22.03 43.69 -10.67
CA LEU A 868 -20.82 43.04 -11.18
C LEU A 868 -20.85 42.85 -12.71
N ASP A 869 -21.85 43.42 -13.40
CA ASP A 869 -22.08 43.26 -14.84
C ASP A 869 -22.25 41.79 -15.28
N MET A 870 -22.91 40.99 -14.42
CA MET A 870 -23.20 39.57 -14.66
C MET A 870 -24.68 39.37 -15.01
N GLY A 871 -24.95 38.42 -15.91
CA GLY A 871 -26.30 37.94 -16.20
C GLY A 871 -26.84 37.03 -15.09
N VAL A 872 -28.17 36.89 -15.03
CA VAL A 872 -28.83 35.99 -14.06
C VAL A 872 -29.80 35.08 -14.79
N VAL A 873 -29.73 33.78 -14.46
CA VAL A 873 -30.68 32.76 -14.88
C VAL A 873 -31.34 32.19 -13.63
N ALA A 874 -32.66 32.16 -13.58
CA ALA A 874 -33.40 31.49 -12.51
C ALA A 874 -33.81 30.08 -12.93
N GLU A 875 -33.52 29.09 -12.10
CA GLU A 875 -33.79 27.68 -12.38
C GLU A 875 -35.01 27.13 -11.67
N GLY A 876 -35.56 26.03 -12.20
CA GLY A 876 -36.67 25.34 -11.56
C GLY A 876 -37.98 26.14 -11.58
N LEU A 877 -38.18 27.00 -12.57
CA LEU A 877 -39.46 27.66 -12.82
C LEU A 877 -40.53 26.65 -13.21
N GLU A 878 -41.53 26.45 -12.34
CA GLU A 878 -42.61 25.47 -12.55
C GLU A 878 -43.96 26.13 -12.80
N THR A 879 -44.17 27.35 -12.32
CA THR A 879 -45.47 28.04 -12.36
C THR A 879 -45.39 29.42 -13.01
N GLN A 880 -46.52 29.87 -13.59
CA GLN A 880 -46.64 31.22 -14.14
C GLN A 880 -46.45 32.30 -13.05
N GLU A 881 -46.91 32.04 -11.82
CA GLU A 881 -46.73 32.93 -10.68
C GLU A 881 -45.24 33.21 -10.39
N GLN A 882 -44.40 32.18 -10.44
CA GLN A 882 -42.94 32.32 -10.28
C GLN A 882 -42.31 33.15 -11.41
N ILE A 883 -42.72 32.90 -12.65
CA ILE A 883 -42.21 33.61 -13.84
C ILE A 883 -42.53 35.11 -13.75
N ASP A 884 -43.77 35.45 -13.42
CA ASP A 884 -44.21 36.84 -13.33
C ASP A 884 -43.54 37.57 -12.15
N ALA A 885 -43.36 36.89 -11.02
CA ALA A 885 -42.66 37.43 -9.86
C ALA A 885 -41.18 37.71 -10.17
N LEU A 886 -40.46 36.76 -10.79
CA LEU A 886 -39.06 36.96 -11.16
C LEU A 886 -38.88 38.04 -12.22
N ARG A 887 -39.82 38.16 -13.17
CA ARG A 887 -39.85 39.26 -14.13
C ARG A 887 -39.97 40.62 -13.42
N GLN A 888 -40.84 40.73 -12.41
CA GLN A 888 -41.00 41.95 -11.61
C GLN A 888 -39.77 42.28 -10.77
N LEU A 889 -39.06 41.26 -10.28
CA LEU A 889 -37.80 41.42 -9.54
C LEU A 889 -36.61 41.78 -10.44
N GLY A 890 -36.79 41.82 -11.77
CA GLY A 890 -35.76 42.19 -12.73
C GLY A 890 -34.88 41.03 -13.18
N CYS A 891 -35.29 39.77 -12.95
CA CYS A 891 -34.59 38.61 -13.50
C CYS A 891 -34.75 38.56 -15.03
N GLN A 892 -33.64 38.39 -15.74
CA GLN A 892 -33.59 38.51 -17.20
C GLN A 892 -33.91 37.18 -17.89
N ARG A 893 -33.44 36.06 -17.32
CA ARG A 893 -33.48 34.74 -17.96
C ARG A 893 -34.07 33.71 -17.02
N GLY A 894 -34.77 32.73 -17.57
CA GLY A 894 -35.35 31.65 -16.78
C GLY A 894 -35.34 30.31 -17.49
N GLN A 895 -35.27 29.26 -16.67
CA GLN A 895 -35.31 27.87 -17.08
C GLN A 895 -36.13 27.05 -16.09
N GLY A 896 -36.90 26.09 -16.58
CA GLY A 896 -37.69 25.20 -15.73
C GLY A 896 -38.88 24.57 -16.46
N TYR A 897 -39.56 23.63 -15.81
CA TYR A 897 -40.64 22.85 -16.43
C TYR A 897 -41.86 23.67 -16.85
N GLY A 898 -42.07 24.84 -16.26
CA GLY A 898 -43.09 25.80 -16.69
C GLY A 898 -42.77 26.51 -18.00
N LEU A 899 -41.49 26.50 -18.42
CA LEU A 899 -41.01 27.10 -19.67
C LEU A 899 -40.67 26.04 -20.74
N GLY A 900 -40.25 24.85 -20.30
CA GLY A 900 -39.99 23.71 -21.17
C GLY A 900 -39.20 22.63 -20.43
N ARG A 901 -39.57 21.37 -20.68
CA ARG A 901 -38.84 20.22 -20.12
C ARG A 901 -37.59 19.92 -20.95
N PRO A 902 -36.57 19.27 -20.36
CA PRO A 902 -35.48 18.68 -21.14
C PRO A 902 -36.05 17.72 -22.18
N GLN A 903 -35.71 17.92 -23.44
CA GLN A 903 -36.25 17.15 -24.57
C GLN A 903 -35.21 16.94 -25.67
N PRO A 904 -35.38 15.95 -26.57
CA PRO A 904 -34.50 15.74 -27.71
C PRO A 904 -34.43 16.98 -28.63
N ALA A 905 -33.32 17.14 -29.36
CA ALA A 905 -33.11 18.28 -30.26
C ALA A 905 -34.24 18.48 -31.29
N GLU A 906 -34.77 17.38 -31.82
CA GLU A 906 -35.84 17.38 -32.84
C GLU A 906 -37.12 18.08 -32.36
N GLU A 907 -37.43 17.96 -31.06
CA GLU A 907 -38.63 18.54 -30.44
C GLU A 907 -38.49 20.05 -30.19
N LEU A 908 -37.26 20.58 -30.20
CA LEU A 908 -36.98 22.01 -30.01
C LEU A 908 -37.02 22.83 -31.29
N LEU A 909 -36.99 22.19 -32.47
CA LEU A 909 -36.89 22.88 -33.75
C LEU A 909 -38.02 23.89 -33.99
N GLY A 910 -39.22 23.60 -33.50
CA GLY A 910 -40.39 24.50 -33.61
C GLY A 910 -40.36 25.73 -32.70
N LEU A 911 -39.49 25.76 -31.70
CA LEU A 911 -39.31 26.88 -30.76
C LEU A 911 -38.15 27.80 -31.15
N LEU A 912 -37.40 27.46 -32.20
CA LEU A 912 -36.27 28.24 -32.66
C LEU A 912 -36.74 29.57 -33.27
N PRO A 913 -36.01 30.68 -33.05
CA PRO A 913 -36.34 31.96 -33.64
C PRO A 913 -36.27 31.90 -35.18
N PRO A 914 -37.16 32.61 -35.91
CA PRO A 914 -37.14 32.63 -37.36
C PRO A 914 -35.83 33.23 -37.88
N VAL A 915 -35.21 32.54 -38.85
CA VAL A 915 -33.97 33.01 -39.50
C VAL A 915 -34.28 34.29 -40.28
N ARG A 916 -33.85 35.45 -39.78
CA ARG A 916 -33.76 36.67 -40.61
C ARG A 916 -32.60 36.48 -41.57
N ILE A 917 -32.91 36.15 -42.83
CA ILE A 917 -31.95 36.24 -43.92
C ILE A 917 -31.54 37.71 -44.02
N ALA A 918 -30.32 38.04 -43.60
CA ALA A 918 -29.77 39.37 -43.82
C ALA A 918 -29.67 39.62 -45.32
N ASP A 919 -30.33 40.70 -45.77
CA ASP A 919 -30.35 41.16 -47.15
C ASP A 919 -28.93 41.23 -47.72
N ARG A 920 -28.77 40.69 -48.93
CA ARG A 920 -27.57 40.87 -49.75
C ARG A 920 -27.33 42.36 -49.92
N SER A 921 -26.24 42.88 -49.36
CA SER A 921 -25.80 44.25 -49.59
C SER A 921 -25.50 44.50 -51.09
N PRO A 922 -25.72 45.72 -51.58
CA PRO A 922 -25.74 46.08 -53.01
C PRO A 922 -24.35 46.11 -53.65
N GLY A 923 -24.35 45.95 -54.98
CA GLY A 923 -23.17 45.69 -55.81
C GLY A 923 -22.02 46.70 -55.72
N PHE A 924 -20.82 46.15 -55.90
CA PHE A 924 -19.58 46.87 -56.19
C PHE A 924 -19.69 47.70 -57.48
N PRO A 925 -19.21 48.95 -57.51
CA PRO A 925 -18.96 49.67 -58.76
C PRO A 925 -17.55 49.37 -59.28
N GLY A 926 -17.44 49.06 -60.58
CA GLY A 926 -16.23 49.37 -61.35
C GLY A 926 -15.47 48.18 -61.95
N ALA A 927 -15.82 47.85 -63.20
CA ALA A 927 -14.82 47.47 -64.21
C ALA A 927 -15.37 47.87 -65.59
N ARG A 928 -14.98 49.06 -66.07
CA ARG A 928 -15.02 49.40 -67.49
C ARG A 928 -13.76 48.83 -68.13
N GLU A 929 -13.91 47.96 -69.10
CA GLU A 929 -12.96 47.85 -70.20
C GLU A 929 -13.37 48.84 -71.30
N ARG A 930 -12.33 49.53 -71.80
CA ARG A 930 -12.27 50.53 -72.88
C ARG A 930 -12.52 51.99 -72.51
#